data_AF-A0A372DFR0-F1
#
_entry.id   AF-A0A372DFR0-F1
#
_cell.length_a   1.000
_cell.length_b   1.000
_cell.length_c   1.000
_cell.angle_alpha   90.00
_cell.angle_beta   90.00
_cell.angle_gamma   90.00
#
_symmetry.space_group_name_H-M   'P 1'
#
loop_
_entity.id
_entity.type
_entity.pdbx_description
1 polymer ?
#
loop_
_entity_poly.entity_id
_entity_poly.type
_entity_poly.pdbx_seq_one_letter_code
_entity_poly.pdbx_strand_id
1 'polypeptide(L)'
;MTLVTSLADSGPGSLRAALAAAPNGDTITFAPNLANQTIRLTSGQLLVDRDIIIDGANAPGLVISGNESSRVFYVSKQGGSATFRNLTVADGRTRGATNVSTSGAGIGTDIRVNLTIDNVTFRNNEAENFSGGAVSLEFQGKGTITNSRFDNNRASQKNSGSIVEFGAGAVQSWAETTLVVRNSEFTNNKGTNGGAIGTIQTELLVENSRFVGNDSSKGGAAFWGQGGAIYADAASKFGDGVGGQMIIRSSYFSANRAAAQGGALSLYPYRPDRALIENSIIVDNTVVADPGGNGLGGGVRLAVGDSIIRNSTIANNNAETQGGGVWIAEDASVQIINTTIGNNKAVNPDPLRGIGGGIFFANNQANKLINVTLANNTASGFGGGIFKNDASSVEVTNSLFVNNRAGNSFSESFQTNRTLTDGGNNLQFPASLPGGKDPQITGSAIVADPKLGPLQDIGGGQLGYLLQAGSPAINAGKAVAGVTTDQRSLPRDGAIDIGSTEFGGGGGGTTPPPTGQFTAGNDDLNLTDNADSADALAGNDRVVALSGSDNVFGNAGDDSLFGNAGDDTLLGGDGADFLFGGRDRDRLFGNLGNDQLFGNIGDDELYGGRDADSLFGGQNNDSLFGNIGTDFLSGDLGDDSLFGGQDNDTLLGGDGADLLSGDLGNDLLTGGAGADRFIIGSGKGTETITDYQDGTDRILLVAPLAFGGLSFATVSGGAEIRFGSEVLAFVQGVSPAVFDPADFGTI
;
A
#
# COMPACT_ATOMS: atom_id res chain seq x y z
N MET A 1 -32.46 -7.20 20.13
CA MET A 1 -31.04 -6.88 20.39
C MET A 1 -30.54 -7.89 21.39
N THR A 2 -29.66 -8.77 20.94
CA THR A 2 -29.07 -9.80 21.79
C THR A 2 -27.73 -9.29 22.32
N LEU A 3 -27.46 -9.50 23.62
CA LEU A 3 -26.28 -8.96 24.29
C LEU A 3 -25.28 -10.08 24.61
N VAL A 4 -24.03 -9.88 24.24
CA VAL A 4 -22.87 -10.69 24.64
C VAL A 4 -22.25 -10.06 25.88
N THR A 5 -22.02 -10.86 26.92
CA THR A 5 -21.52 -10.40 28.23
C THR A 5 -20.28 -11.15 28.70
N SER A 6 -19.83 -12.15 27.94
CA SER A 6 -18.77 -13.08 28.35
C SER A 6 -17.69 -13.22 27.28
N LEU A 7 -16.45 -13.41 27.72
CA LEU A 7 -15.30 -13.76 26.88
C LEU A 7 -15.24 -15.26 26.55
N ALA A 8 -16.05 -16.08 27.20
CA ALA A 8 -16.08 -17.51 26.95
C ALA A 8 -16.57 -17.80 25.53
N ASP A 9 -15.92 -18.75 24.85
CA ASP A 9 -16.33 -19.23 23.53
C ASP A 9 -17.74 -19.86 23.52
N SER A 10 -18.16 -20.47 24.64
CA SER A 10 -19.48 -21.11 24.75
C SER A 10 -20.10 -20.93 26.14
N GLY A 11 -21.38 -21.29 26.25
CA GLY A 11 -22.16 -21.14 27.47
C GLY A 11 -22.91 -19.81 27.58
N PRO A 12 -23.66 -19.60 28.68
CA PRO A 12 -24.47 -18.40 28.86
C PRO A 12 -23.67 -17.10 28.70
N GLY A 13 -24.21 -16.14 27.94
CA GLY A 13 -23.59 -14.83 27.71
C GLY A 13 -22.47 -14.80 26.66
N SER A 14 -22.04 -15.95 26.11
CA SER A 14 -21.06 -16.02 25.02
C SER A 14 -21.62 -15.53 23.68
N LEU A 15 -20.74 -15.12 22.76
CA LEU A 15 -21.11 -14.79 21.39
C LEU A 15 -21.76 -15.98 20.67
N ARG A 16 -21.28 -17.21 20.89
CA ARG A 16 -21.87 -18.42 20.31
C ARG A 16 -23.29 -18.66 20.80
N ALA A 17 -23.57 -18.45 22.09
CA ALA A 17 -24.92 -18.55 22.62
C ALA A 17 -25.82 -17.42 22.12
N ALA A 18 -25.29 -16.20 21.98
CA ALA A 18 -26.01 -15.07 21.39
C ALA A 18 -26.40 -15.34 19.94
N LEU A 19 -25.48 -15.83 19.11
CA LEU A 19 -25.75 -16.22 17.72
C LEU A 19 -26.84 -17.28 17.62
N ALA A 20 -26.84 -18.28 18.50
CA ALA A 20 -27.85 -19.33 18.53
C ALA A 20 -29.24 -18.85 18.98
N ALA A 21 -29.31 -17.83 19.84
CA ALA A 21 -30.55 -17.33 20.42
C ALA A 21 -31.16 -16.13 19.65
N ALA A 22 -30.35 -15.39 18.90
CA ALA A 22 -30.78 -14.18 18.20
C ALA A 22 -31.86 -14.49 17.14
N PRO A 23 -32.98 -13.74 17.10
CA PRO A 23 -33.95 -13.87 16.03
C PRO A 23 -33.41 -13.36 14.69
N ASN A 24 -34.04 -13.75 13.57
CA ASN A 24 -33.68 -13.23 12.25
C ASN A 24 -33.95 -11.72 12.19
N GLY A 25 -32.99 -10.96 11.66
CA GLY A 25 -32.97 -9.50 11.62
C GLY A 25 -32.44 -8.84 12.89
N ASP A 26 -31.94 -9.60 13.87
CA ASP A 26 -31.46 -9.02 15.12
C ASP A 26 -30.09 -8.36 15.00
N THR A 27 -29.81 -7.47 15.95
CA THR A 27 -28.48 -6.92 16.20
C THR A 27 -27.89 -7.54 17.45
N ILE A 28 -26.75 -8.21 17.30
CA ILE A 28 -25.92 -8.70 18.39
C ILE A 28 -24.95 -7.59 18.77
N THR A 29 -24.92 -7.26 20.06
CA THR A 29 -24.02 -6.25 20.62
C THR A 29 -23.26 -6.79 21.81
N PHE A 30 -22.23 -6.06 22.21
CA PHE A 30 -21.29 -6.46 23.24
C PHE A 30 -21.41 -5.52 24.43
N ALA A 31 -21.36 -6.09 25.64
CA ALA A 31 -21.39 -5.30 26.85
C ALA A 31 -20.09 -4.46 26.99
N PRO A 32 -20.15 -3.25 27.57
CA PRO A 32 -18.98 -2.36 27.67
C PRO A 32 -17.77 -2.94 28.40
N ASN A 33 -17.99 -3.91 29.29
CA ASN A 33 -16.91 -4.62 29.97
C ASN A 33 -16.08 -5.53 29.04
N LEU A 34 -16.45 -5.65 27.76
CA LEU A 34 -15.70 -6.38 26.74
C LEU A 34 -14.81 -5.46 25.88
N ALA A 35 -14.78 -4.15 26.14
CA ALA A 35 -13.87 -3.23 25.45
C ALA A 35 -12.40 -3.63 25.66
N ASN A 36 -11.60 -3.54 24.60
CA ASN A 36 -10.19 -3.95 24.54
C ASN A 36 -9.94 -5.41 24.97
N GLN A 37 -10.97 -6.25 24.97
CA GLN A 37 -10.84 -7.67 25.29
C GLN A 37 -10.78 -8.52 24.02
N THR A 38 -10.34 -9.77 24.18
CA THR A 38 -10.35 -10.78 23.11
C THR A 38 -11.28 -11.93 23.47
N ILE A 39 -12.27 -12.20 22.62
CA ILE A 39 -13.02 -13.46 22.62
C ILE A 39 -12.22 -14.45 21.77
N ARG A 40 -11.61 -15.45 22.42
CA ARG A 40 -10.83 -16.50 21.74
C ARG A 40 -11.68 -17.73 21.50
N LEU A 41 -11.82 -18.11 20.24
CA LEU A 41 -12.55 -19.33 19.88
C LEU A 41 -11.71 -20.57 20.25
N THR A 42 -12.38 -21.63 20.67
CA THR A 42 -11.74 -22.92 21.00
C THR A 42 -12.46 -24.10 20.33
N SER A 43 -13.76 -23.96 20.09
CA SER A 43 -14.66 -24.98 19.55
C SER A 43 -14.94 -24.82 18.05
N GLY A 44 -14.06 -24.10 17.35
CA GLY A 44 -14.13 -23.88 15.90
C GLY A 44 -14.92 -22.62 15.52
N GLN A 45 -15.28 -22.51 14.24
CA GLN A 45 -15.94 -21.33 13.68
C GLN A 45 -17.30 -21.00 14.32
N LEU A 46 -17.69 -19.73 14.24
CA LEU A 46 -19.00 -19.21 14.60
C LEU A 46 -19.92 -19.28 13.38
N LEU A 47 -21.10 -19.90 13.55
CA LEU A 47 -22.09 -20.03 12.47
C LEU A 47 -23.06 -18.83 12.49
N VAL A 48 -23.22 -18.20 11.33
CA VAL A 48 -24.19 -17.14 11.07
C VAL A 48 -25.20 -17.65 10.03
N ASP A 49 -26.27 -18.29 10.51
CA ASP A 49 -27.28 -18.99 9.72
C ASP A 49 -28.61 -18.22 9.58
N ARG A 50 -28.60 -16.93 9.93
CA ARG A 50 -29.76 -16.02 9.93
C ARG A 50 -29.30 -14.60 9.60
N ASP A 51 -30.25 -13.74 9.22
CA ASP A 51 -29.93 -12.35 8.92
C ASP A 51 -29.58 -11.64 10.22
N ILE A 52 -28.34 -11.14 10.36
CA ILE A 52 -27.92 -10.48 11.60
C ILE A 52 -26.96 -9.34 11.35
N ILE A 53 -26.91 -8.44 12.33
CA ILE A 53 -25.86 -7.44 12.48
C ILE A 53 -25.04 -7.82 13.72
N ILE A 54 -23.72 -7.87 13.61
CA ILE A 54 -22.78 -7.99 14.72
C ILE A 54 -22.07 -6.65 14.85
N ASP A 55 -22.31 -5.95 15.96
CA ASP A 55 -21.88 -4.57 16.16
C ASP A 55 -21.10 -4.42 17.48
N GLY A 56 -19.80 -4.15 17.35
CA GLY A 56 -18.88 -3.92 18.45
C GLY A 56 -18.85 -2.49 19.00
N ALA A 57 -19.72 -1.58 18.55
CA ALA A 57 -19.68 -0.15 18.95
C ALA A 57 -19.67 0.08 20.47
N ASN A 58 -20.35 -0.78 21.24
CA ASN A 58 -20.43 -0.67 22.70
C ASN A 58 -19.20 -1.27 23.43
N ALA A 59 -18.28 -1.90 22.71
CA ALA A 59 -17.07 -2.52 23.22
C ALA A 59 -15.89 -2.17 22.28
N PRO A 60 -15.42 -0.91 22.26
CA PRO A 60 -14.32 -0.48 21.39
C PRO A 60 -13.07 -1.34 21.62
N GLY A 61 -12.31 -1.59 20.56
CA GLY A 61 -11.11 -2.44 20.59
C GLY A 61 -11.38 -3.94 20.80
N LEU A 62 -12.64 -4.39 20.76
CA LEU A 62 -12.98 -5.81 20.87
C LEU A 62 -12.39 -6.62 19.71
N VAL A 63 -11.72 -7.72 20.06
CA VAL A 63 -11.17 -8.70 19.12
C VAL A 63 -11.96 -10.00 19.21
N ILE A 64 -12.43 -10.49 18.07
CA ILE A 64 -12.90 -11.87 17.89
C ILE A 64 -11.79 -12.64 17.20
N SER A 65 -11.05 -13.43 17.99
CA SER A 65 -9.88 -14.18 17.52
C SER A 65 -10.25 -15.64 17.30
N GLY A 66 -9.81 -16.18 16.17
CA GLY A 66 -9.91 -17.59 15.82
C GLY A 66 -9.08 -18.49 16.75
N ASN A 67 -8.98 -19.75 16.36
CA ASN A 67 -8.22 -20.76 17.08
C ASN A 67 -7.03 -21.29 16.26
N GLU A 68 -6.63 -20.55 15.23
CA GLU A 68 -5.59 -20.91 14.27
C GLU A 68 -5.77 -22.28 13.58
N SER A 69 -6.96 -22.86 13.64
CA SER A 69 -7.28 -24.15 13.04
C SER A 69 -8.60 -24.17 12.27
N SER A 70 -9.46 -23.19 12.50
CA SER A 70 -10.70 -22.95 11.76
C SER A 70 -10.88 -21.47 11.44
N ARG A 71 -11.76 -21.22 10.48
CA ARG A 71 -12.31 -19.90 10.20
C ARG A 71 -12.91 -19.25 11.46
N VAL A 72 -12.97 -17.91 11.54
CA VAL A 72 -13.69 -17.20 12.63
C VAL A 72 -15.21 -17.27 12.42
N PHE A 73 -15.74 -16.74 11.32
CA PHE A 73 -17.18 -16.71 11.04
C PHE A 73 -17.55 -17.38 9.72
N TYR A 74 -18.59 -18.22 9.71
CA TYR A 74 -19.22 -18.72 8.48
C TYR A 74 -20.65 -18.23 8.35
N VAL A 75 -20.91 -17.41 7.32
CA VAL A 75 -22.25 -16.93 6.96
C VAL A 75 -22.93 -17.96 6.06
N SER A 76 -23.69 -18.87 6.66
CA SER A 76 -24.22 -20.07 6.01
C SER A 76 -25.63 -19.90 5.43
N LYS A 77 -26.32 -18.79 5.69
CA LYS A 77 -27.67 -18.57 5.16
C LYS A 77 -27.61 -18.19 3.69
N GLN A 78 -27.89 -19.16 2.81
CA GLN A 78 -28.00 -18.90 1.38
C GLN A 78 -29.08 -17.85 1.09
N GLY A 79 -28.73 -16.82 0.32
CA GLY A 79 -29.62 -15.69 0.03
C GLY A 79 -29.88 -14.75 1.22
N GLY A 80 -29.22 -14.97 2.36
CA GLY A 80 -29.34 -14.14 3.56
C GLY A 80 -28.41 -12.92 3.56
N SER A 81 -28.45 -12.17 4.65
CA SER A 81 -27.56 -11.03 4.87
C SER A 81 -26.80 -11.11 6.20
N ALA A 82 -25.57 -10.61 6.22
CA ALA A 82 -24.83 -10.42 7.45
C ALA A 82 -24.10 -9.08 7.42
N THR A 83 -24.09 -8.38 8.55
CA THR A 83 -23.32 -7.15 8.72
C THR A 83 -22.38 -7.29 9.90
N PHE A 84 -21.12 -6.92 9.69
CA PHE A 84 -20.09 -6.84 10.73
C PHE A 84 -19.62 -5.39 10.81
N ARG A 85 -19.57 -4.84 12.03
CA ARG A 85 -19.05 -3.49 12.23
C ARG A 85 -18.41 -3.26 13.60
N ASN A 86 -17.49 -2.30 13.64
CA ASN A 86 -16.85 -1.79 14.85
C ASN A 86 -16.12 -2.86 15.68
N LEU A 87 -15.37 -3.76 15.04
CA LEU A 87 -14.70 -4.86 15.72
C LEU A 87 -13.44 -5.32 14.96
N THR A 88 -12.62 -6.14 15.60
CA THR A 88 -11.51 -6.84 14.94
C THR A 88 -11.81 -8.31 14.76
N VAL A 89 -11.52 -8.86 13.57
CA VAL A 89 -11.55 -10.30 13.26
C VAL A 89 -10.12 -10.77 13.00
N ALA A 90 -9.61 -11.64 13.85
CA ALA A 90 -8.20 -12.04 13.80
C ALA A 90 -7.98 -13.54 13.88
N ASP A 91 -6.79 -13.97 13.45
CA ASP A 91 -6.22 -15.29 13.73
C ASP A 91 -7.11 -16.47 13.28
N GLY A 92 -7.94 -16.22 12.27
CA GLY A 92 -8.70 -17.25 11.58
C GLY A 92 -7.78 -18.09 10.70
N ARG A 93 -8.02 -19.41 10.64
CA ARG A 93 -7.24 -20.28 9.74
C ARG A 93 -8.07 -21.33 9.02
N THR A 94 -7.86 -21.51 7.73
CA THR A 94 -8.44 -22.65 6.98
C THR A 94 -7.34 -23.52 6.37
N ARG A 95 -7.42 -24.84 6.58
CA ARG A 95 -6.48 -25.84 6.04
C ARG A 95 -7.22 -26.97 5.31
N GLY A 96 -6.64 -27.49 4.23
CA GLY A 96 -7.05 -28.75 3.59
C GLY A 96 -8.23 -28.70 2.61
N ALA A 97 -8.28 -29.72 1.72
CA ALA A 97 -9.23 -30.05 0.64
C ALA A 97 -9.50 -29.03 -0.49
N THR A 98 -9.71 -29.58 -1.69
CA THR A 98 -9.80 -28.94 -3.01
C THR A 98 -11.16 -28.27 -3.28
N ASN A 99 -11.84 -27.70 -2.29
CA ASN A 99 -13.17 -27.14 -2.45
C ASN A 99 -13.37 -25.79 -1.73
N VAL A 100 -14.37 -25.05 -2.21
CA VAL A 100 -14.81 -23.71 -1.77
C VAL A 100 -15.23 -23.61 -0.30
N SER A 101 -15.39 -24.74 0.41
CA SER A 101 -15.73 -24.73 1.84
C SER A 101 -14.57 -24.26 2.76
N THR A 102 -13.43 -23.88 2.18
CA THR A 102 -12.18 -23.54 2.89
C THR A 102 -11.73 -22.09 2.69
N SER A 103 -12.54 -21.24 2.05
CA SER A 103 -12.20 -19.84 1.73
C SER A 103 -12.44 -18.85 2.89
N GLY A 104 -11.71 -17.73 2.99
CA GLY A 104 -12.05 -16.64 3.92
C GLY A 104 -11.86 -17.02 5.39
N ALA A 105 -10.63 -16.95 5.89
CA ALA A 105 -10.33 -17.44 7.24
C ALA A 105 -10.86 -16.53 8.36
N GLY A 106 -11.04 -15.24 8.09
CA GLY A 106 -11.83 -14.36 8.95
C GLY A 106 -13.33 -14.62 8.77
N ILE A 107 -13.87 -14.22 7.61
CA ILE A 107 -15.28 -14.39 7.24
C ILE A 107 -15.40 -15.10 5.90
N GLY A 108 -16.08 -16.24 5.88
CA GLY A 108 -16.46 -16.93 4.67
C GLY A 108 -17.98 -16.94 4.53
N THR A 109 -18.48 -16.85 3.30
CA THR A 109 -19.91 -16.91 3.02
C THR A 109 -20.30 -18.20 2.31
N ASP A 110 -21.59 -18.54 2.35
CA ASP A 110 -22.21 -19.44 1.40
C ASP A 110 -22.64 -18.65 0.15
N ILE A 111 -23.30 -19.31 -0.79
CA ILE A 111 -23.76 -18.70 -2.05
C ILE A 111 -24.86 -17.65 -1.80
N ARG A 112 -24.91 -16.63 -2.66
CA ARG A 112 -25.94 -15.56 -2.68
C ARG A 112 -26.04 -14.73 -1.41
N VAL A 113 -25.00 -14.70 -0.59
CA VAL A 113 -24.97 -13.91 0.65
C VAL A 113 -24.75 -12.44 0.34
N ASN A 114 -25.51 -11.55 1.01
CA ASN A 114 -25.22 -10.13 1.06
C ASN A 114 -24.40 -9.83 2.32
N LEU A 115 -23.12 -9.54 2.16
CA LEU A 115 -22.19 -9.26 3.25
C LEU A 115 -21.84 -7.76 3.29
N THR A 116 -22.05 -7.15 4.45
CA THR A 116 -21.61 -5.78 4.74
C THR A 116 -20.55 -5.80 5.82
N ILE A 117 -19.43 -5.11 5.57
CA ILE A 117 -18.32 -4.93 6.49
C ILE A 117 -18.10 -3.42 6.59
N ASP A 118 -18.20 -2.86 7.78
CA ASP A 118 -18.05 -1.42 8.01
C ASP A 118 -17.26 -1.15 9.29
N ASN A 119 -16.13 -0.45 9.20
CA ASN A 119 -15.26 -0.22 10.35
C ASN A 119 -14.82 -1.52 11.04
N VAL A 120 -14.27 -2.45 10.25
CA VAL A 120 -13.75 -3.73 10.74
C VAL A 120 -12.28 -3.86 10.41
N THR A 121 -11.49 -4.32 11.38
CA THR A 121 -10.08 -4.69 11.15
C THR A 121 -9.97 -6.20 10.99
N PHE A 122 -9.34 -6.64 9.91
CA PHE A 122 -8.96 -8.03 9.68
C PHE A 122 -7.45 -8.16 9.77
N ARG A 123 -6.96 -8.95 10.74
CA ARG A 123 -5.51 -9.18 10.86
C ARG A 123 -5.13 -10.64 11.05
N ASN A 124 -4.00 -11.03 10.48
CA ASN A 124 -3.39 -12.35 10.64
C ASN A 124 -4.31 -13.53 10.25
N ASN A 125 -5.28 -13.32 9.36
CA ASN A 125 -6.13 -14.41 8.89
C ASN A 125 -5.40 -15.15 7.76
N GLU A 126 -5.33 -16.48 7.84
CA GLU A 126 -4.61 -17.30 6.88
C GLU A 126 -5.46 -18.40 6.26
N ALA A 127 -5.56 -18.40 4.94
CA ALA A 127 -6.30 -19.40 4.20
C ALA A 127 -5.44 -20.17 3.19
N GLU A 128 -5.72 -21.46 3.01
CA GLU A 128 -5.02 -22.31 2.04
C GLU A 128 -5.95 -22.80 0.91
N ASN A 129 -5.38 -23.03 -0.28
CA ASN A 129 -6.02 -23.53 -1.51
C ASN A 129 -6.91 -22.52 -2.26
N PHE A 130 -8.20 -22.50 -1.95
CA PHE A 130 -9.24 -21.77 -2.67
C PHE A 130 -9.70 -20.59 -1.82
N SER A 131 -8.99 -19.46 -1.79
CA SER A 131 -9.30 -18.53 -0.70
C SER A 131 -8.88 -17.08 -0.85
N GLY A 132 -9.68 -16.23 -0.20
CA GLY A 132 -9.26 -14.96 0.38
C GLY A 132 -8.75 -15.19 1.80
N GLY A 133 -7.63 -14.59 2.20
CA GLY A 133 -7.07 -14.80 3.53
C GLY A 133 -8.01 -14.33 4.64
N ALA A 134 -8.62 -13.16 4.49
CA ALA A 134 -9.59 -12.62 5.44
C ALA A 134 -11.05 -12.94 5.05
N VAL A 135 -11.47 -12.53 3.86
CA VAL A 135 -12.87 -12.57 3.44
C VAL A 135 -13.03 -13.37 2.15
N SER A 136 -14.05 -14.22 2.08
CA SER A 136 -14.47 -14.87 0.83
C SER A 136 -15.96 -14.64 0.54
N LEU A 137 -16.25 -14.18 -0.68
CA LEU A 137 -17.58 -14.09 -1.26
C LEU A 137 -17.77 -15.15 -2.32
N GLU A 138 -18.74 -16.03 -2.08
CA GLU A 138 -19.06 -17.13 -2.97
C GLU A 138 -20.16 -16.76 -3.99
N PHE A 139 -20.39 -17.67 -4.95
CA PHE A 139 -21.30 -17.54 -6.09
C PHE A 139 -22.55 -16.65 -5.85
N GLN A 140 -22.74 -15.65 -6.71
CA GLN A 140 -23.87 -14.70 -6.69
C GLN A 140 -24.00 -13.86 -5.40
N GLY A 141 -22.97 -13.82 -4.55
CA GLY A 141 -22.89 -12.95 -3.38
C GLY A 141 -22.65 -11.48 -3.72
N LYS A 142 -22.95 -10.61 -2.74
CA LYS A 142 -22.69 -9.16 -2.80
C LYS A 142 -21.91 -8.72 -1.58
N GLY A 143 -20.74 -8.13 -1.81
CA GLY A 143 -19.88 -7.56 -0.78
C GLY A 143 -19.92 -6.04 -0.78
N THR A 144 -20.03 -5.45 0.41
CA THR A 144 -19.75 -4.02 0.63
C THR A 144 -18.80 -3.90 1.79
N ILE A 145 -17.63 -3.29 1.55
CA ILE A 145 -16.57 -3.06 2.52
C ILE A 145 -16.34 -1.56 2.60
N THR A 146 -16.49 -0.99 3.78
CA THR A 146 -16.29 0.45 4.03
C THR A 146 -15.45 0.68 5.27
N ASN A 147 -14.61 1.72 5.26
CA ASN A 147 -13.89 2.19 6.45
C ASN A 147 -13.10 1.08 7.16
N SER A 148 -12.60 0.07 6.43
CA SER A 148 -12.09 -1.17 7.01
C SER A 148 -10.61 -1.36 6.72
N ARG A 149 -9.91 -2.06 7.60
CA ARG A 149 -8.47 -2.35 7.47
C ARG A 149 -8.22 -3.84 7.32
N PHE A 150 -7.35 -4.20 6.39
CA PHE A 150 -6.88 -5.56 6.15
C PHE A 150 -5.38 -5.58 6.27
N ASP A 151 -4.88 -6.18 7.35
CA ASP A 151 -3.46 -6.17 7.69
C ASP A 151 -2.88 -7.58 7.84
N ASN A 152 -1.77 -7.86 7.16
CA ASN A 152 -1.04 -9.13 7.26
C ASN A 152 -1.93 -10.38 7.08
N ASN A 153 -2.95 -10.31 6.24
CA ASN A 153 -3.75 -11.49 5.88
C ASN A 153 -3.05 -12.26 4.76
N ARG A 154 -3.23 -13.58 4.76
CA ARG A 154 -2.47 -14.47 3.88
C ARG A 154 -3.36 -15.48 3.18
N ALA A 155 -3.16 -15.67 1.89
CA ALA A 155 -3.70 -16.78 1.14
C ALA A 155 -2.62 -17.45 0.30
N SER A 156 -2.59 -18.78 0.34
CA SER A 156 -1.67 -19.57 -0.47
C SER A 156 -2.40 -20.66 -1.22
N GLN A 157 -2.15 -20.78 -2.52
CA GLN A 157 -2.68 -21.89 -3.31
C GLN A 157 -1.68 -23.05 -3.36
N LYS A 158 -2.05 -24.19 -2.76
CA LYS A 158 -1.17 -25.38 -2.67
C LYS A 158 -1.46 -26.47 -3.71
N ASN A 159 -2.59 -26.42 -4.42
CA ASN A 159 -3.01 -27.48 -5.36
C ASN A 159 -3.02 -27.03 -6.82
N SER A 160 -2.30 -27.77 -7.68
CA SER A 160 -2.13 -27.56 -9.12
C SER A 160 -3.28 -28.09 -10.01
N GLY A 161 -4.53 -28.02 -9.54
CA GLY A 161 -5.73 -28.48 -10.27
C GLY A 161 -6.28 -27.45 -11.27
N SER A 162 -7.40 -27.78 -11.94
CA SER A 162 -8.01 -27.01 -13.06
C SER A 162 -8.52 -25.59 -12.78
N ILE A 163 -8.31 -25.01 -11.59
CA ILE A 163 -8.72 -23.62 -11.32
C ILE A 163 -7.54 -22.85 -10.77
N VAL A 164 -6.96 -21.99 -11.62
CA VAL A 164 -5.58 -21.46 -11.50
C VAL A 164 -5.51 -19.98 -11.07
N GLU A 165 -6.63 -19.42 -10.61
CA GLU A 165 -6.86 -17.96 -10.55
C GLU A 165 -7.25 -17.44 -9.16
N PHE A 166 -7.17 -18.28 -8.11
CA PHE A 166 -7.54 -17.91 -6.74
C PHE A 166 -6.32 -17.54 -5.88
N GLY A 167 -6.59 -17.08 -4.65
CA GLY A 167 -5.58 -16.93 -3.61
C GLY A 167 -5.34 -15.49 -3.19
N ALA A 168 -6.38 -14.66 -3.08
CA ALA A 168 -6.25 -13.27 -2.65
C ALA A 168 -5.79 -13.16 -1.19
N GLY A 169 -4.78 -12.35 -0.86
CA GLY A 169 -4.28 -12.28 0.51
C GLY A 169 -5.32 -11.77 1.52
N ALA A 170 -6.21 -10.86 1.13
CA ALA A 170 -7.26 -10.33 1.99
C ALA A 170 -8.67 -10.77 1.53
N VAL A 171 -9.13 -10.29 0.37
CA VAL A 171 -10.53 -10.45 -0.08
C VAL A 171 -10.58 -11.21 -1.39
N GLN A 172 -11.28 -12.34 -1.39
CA GLN A 172 -11.59 -13.08 -2.60
C GLN A 172 -13.08 -12.99 -2.92
N SER A 173 -13.42 -12.76 -4.18
CA SER A 173 -14.79 -12.93 -4.69
C SER A 173 -14.79 -13.72 -5.99
N TRP A 174 -15.86 -14.47 -6.26
CA TRP A 174 -15.98 -15.17 -7.53
C TRP A 174 -17.40 -15.55 -7.96
N ALA A 175 -17.56 -15.68 -9.29
CA ALA A 175 -18.72 -16.21 -9.98
C ALA A 175 -20.03 -15.44 -9.78
N GLU A 176 -20.25 -14.46 -10.67
CA GLU A 176 -21.46 -13.63 -10.73
C GLU A 176 -21.65 -12.77 -9.47
N THR A 177 -20.55 -12.31 -8.86
CA THR A 177 -20.59 -11.51 -7.62
C THR A 177 -20.46 -10.01 -7.90
N THR A 178 -20.79 -9.19 -6.89
CA THR A 178 -20.45 -7.76 -6.87
C THR A 178 -19.61 -7.49 -5.62
N LEU A 179 -18.52 -6.74 -5.77
CA LEU A 179 -17.68 -6.30 -4.67
C LEU A 179 -17.48 -4.78 -4.73
N VAL A 180 -17.87 -4.11 -3.65
CA VAL A 180 -17.68 -2.67 -3.47
C VAL A 180 -16.79 -2.41 -2.27
N VAL A 181 -15.69 -1.69 -2.47
CA VAL A 181 -14.71 -1.31 -1.44
C VAL A 181 -14.55 0.20 -1.44
N ARG A 182 -14.74 0.83 -0.27
CA ARG A 182 -14.54 2.28 -0.10
C ARG A 182 -13.77 2.62 1.16
N ASN A 183 -12.98 3.68 1.12
CA ASN A 183 -12.34 4.26 2.31
C ASN A 183 -11.62 3.20 3.15
N SER A 184 -10.97 2.23 2.50
CA SER A 184 -10.44 1.05 3.17
C SER A 184 -8.95 0.91 2.88
N GLU A 185 -8.25 0.27 3.81
CA GLU A 185 -6.80 0.10 3.76
C GLU A 185 -6.44 -1.39 3.70
N PHE A 186 -5.50 -1.72 2.82
CA PHE A 186 -4.95 -3.05 2.63
C PHE A 186 -3.44 -2.97 2.72
N THR A 187 -2.92 -3.49 3.82
CA THR A 187 -1.49 -3.37 4.15
C THR A 187 -0.88 -4.74 4.41
N ASN A 188 0.29 -5.00 3.83
CA ASN A 188 1.09 -6.21 4.08
C ASN A 188 0.39 -7.56 3.82
N ASN A 189 -0.67 -7.58 3.00
CA ASN A 189 -1.38 -8.82 2.69
C ASN A 189 -0.59 -9.64 1.64
N LYS A 190 -0.63 -10.96 1.77
CA LYS A 190 0.13 -11.87 0.90
C LYS A 190 -0.78 -12.89 0.22
N GLY A 191 -0.81 -12.86 -1.10
CA GLY A 191 -1.64 -13.74 -1.93
C GLY A 191 -0.84 -14.56 -2.94
N THR A 192 -1.54 -15.43 -3.67
CA THR A 192 -1.07 -16.05 -4.91
C THR A 192 -1.46 -15.22 -6.14
N ASN A 193 -2.70 -14.76 -6.21
CA ASN A 193 -3.15 -13.77 -7.21
C ASN A 193 -3.99 -12.73 -6.47
N GLY A 194 -3.58 -11.46 -6.55
CA GLY A 194 -4.06 -10.39 -5.69
C GLY A 194 -3.41 -10.46 -4.31
N GLY A 195 -2.38 -9.66 -4.05
CA GLY A 195 -1.82 -9.61 -2.69
C GLY A 195 -2.86 -9.15 -1.67
N ALA A 196 -3.76 -8.25 -2.07
CA ALA A 196 -4.92 -7.85 -1.27
C ALA A 196 -6.23 -8.43 -1.82
N ILE A 197 -6.64 -8.05 -3.04
CA ILE A 197 -7.95 -8.38 -3.60
C ILE A 197 -7.79 -9.25 -4.85
N GLY A 198 -8.54 -10.35 -4.90
CA GLY A 198 -8.65 -11.22 -6.05
C GLY A 198 -10.11 -11.42 -6.43
N THR A 199 -10.46 -11.19 -7.69
CA THR A 199 -11.85 -11.33 -8.15
C THR A 199 -11.94 -12.11 -9.44
N ILE A 200 -12.95 -12.97 -9.57
CA ILE A 200 -13.27 -13.70 -10.81
C ILE A 200 -14.74 -13.53 -11.17
N GLN A 201 -15.08 -13.13 -12.39
CA GLN A 201 -16.47 -12.87 -12.82
C GLN A 201 -17.21 -11.99 -11.79
N THR A 202 -16.59 -10.88 -11.41
CA THR A 202 -17.05 -9.99 -10.35
C THR A 202 -17.13 -8.56 -10.83
N GLU A 203 -18.28 -7.92 -10.66
CA GLU A 203 -18.37 -6.47 -10.83
C GLU A 203 -17.68 -5.79 -9.64
N LEU A 204 -16.59 -5.07 -9.92
CA LEU A 204 -15.67 -4.53 -8.92
C LEU A 204 -15.72 -2.99 -8.92
N LEU A 205 -15.91 -2.41 -7.73
CA LEU A 205 -15.69 -1.00 -7.48
C LEU A 205 -14.77 -0.81 -6.27
N VAL A 206 -13.63 -0.17 -6.50
CA VAL A 206 -12.69 0.28 -5.46
C VAL A 206 -12.58 1.80 -5.54
N GLU A 207 -12.83 2.47 -4.43
CA GLU A 207 -12.87 3.92 -4.33
C GLU A 207 -12.20 4.42 -3.06
N ASN A 208 -11.44 5.51 -3.14
CA ASN A 208 -10.85 6.17 -1.96
C ASN A 208 -10.11 5.20 -1.04
N SER A 209 -9.38 4.24 -1.60
CA SER A 209 -8.78 3.14 -0.82
C SER A 209 -7.28 3.07 -1.04
N ARG A 210 -6.57 2.54 -0.04
CA ARG A 210 -5.10 2.50 0.00
C ARG A 210 -4.59 1.06 0.04
N PHE A 211 -3.59 0.77 -0.77
CA PHE A 211 -2.98 -0.55 -0.93
C PHE A 211 -1.45 -0.42 -0.82
N VAL A 212 -0.89 -0.87 0.29
CA VAL A 212 0.54 -0.69 0.59
C VAL A 212 1.21 -2.00 0.97
N GLY A 213 2.38 -2.27 0.40
CA GLY A 213 3.20 -3.42 0.81
C GLY A 213 2.56 -4.79 0.57
N ASN A 214 1.54 -4.88 -0.29
CA ASN A 214 0.89 -6.15 -0.58
C ASN A 214 1.74 -6.96 -1.58
N ASP A 215 1.79 -8.27 -1.39
CA ASP A 215 2.61 -9.17 -2.19
C ASP A 215 1.76 -10.26 -2.83
N SER A 216 1.88 -10.44 -4.14
CA SER A 216 1.43 -11.66 -4.82
C SER A 216 2.62 -12.54 -5.20
N SER A 217 2.58 -13.77 -4.69
CA SER A 217 3.62 -14.77 -4.86
C SER A 217 3.21 -15.83 -5.89
N LYS A 218 4.19 -16.52 -6.46
CA LYS A 218 3.91 -17.64 -7.36
C LYS A 218 3.41 -18.86 -6.56
N GLY A 219 2.16 -19.26 -6.78
CA GLY A 219 1.72 -20.64 -6.51
C GLY A 219 2.26 -21.56 -7.61
N GLY A 220 2.58 -22.83 -7.32
CA GLY A 220 2.84 -23.94 -8.27
C GLY A 220 3.34 -23.67 -9.72
N ALA A 221 3.08 -24.60 -10.64
CA ALA A 221 3.56 -24.53 -12.03
C ALA A 221 2.63 -23.76 -13.00
N ALA A 222 1.39 -23.48 -12.58
CA ALA A 222 0.33 -22.87 -13.40
C ALA A 222 -0.09 -21.47 -12.93
N PHE A 223 0.52 -20.95 -11.86
CA PHE A 223 0.14 -19.68 -11.27
C PHE A 223 1.22 -18.64 -11.55
N TRP A 224 0.76 -17.43 -11.77
CA TRP A 224 1.59 -16.39 -12.36
C TRP A 224 2.00 -15.37 -11.29
N GLY A 225 1.32 -15.24 -10.14
CA GLY A 225 1.69 -14.19 -9.19
C GLY A 225 1.28 -12.83 -9.74
N GLN A 226 -0.02 -12.64 -9.88
CA GLN A 226 -0.60 -11.49 -10.56
C GLN A 226 -1.16 -10.48 -9.57
N GLY A 227 -1.01 -9.18 -9.86
CA GLY A 227 -1.63 -8.12 -9.09
C GLY A 227 -1.08 -8.07 -7.67
N GLY A 228 0.01 -7.33 -7.44
CA GLY A 228 0.57 -7.19 -6.10
C GLY A 228 -0.44 -6.63 -5.10
N ALA A 229 -1.34 -5.74 -5.54
CA ALA A 229 -2.52 -5.36 -4.78
C ALA A 229 -3.78 -6.07 -5.29
N ILE A 230 -4.16 -5.85 -6.55
CA ILE A 230 -5.45 -6.30 -7.10
C ILE A 230 -5.25 -7.14 -8.36
N TYR A 231 -5.85 -8.32 -8.36
CA TYR A 231 -6.07 -9.15 -9.54
C TYR A 231 -7.57 -9.28 -9.82
N ALA A 232 -7.98 -8.99 -11.05
CA ALA A 232 -9.38 -9.11 -11.47
C ALA A 232 -9.52 -9.79 -12.84
N ASP A 233 -10.29 -10.87 -12.87
CA ASP A 233 -10.50 -11.71 -14.06
C ASP A 233 -11.98 -11.80 -14.42
N ALA A 234 -12.39 -11.14 -15.51
CA ALA A 234 -13.78 -10.93 -15.90
C ALA A 234 -14.64 -10.18 -14.87
N ALA A 235 -15.44 -9.24 -15.36
CA ALA A 235 -16.40 -8.49 -14.55
C ALA A 235 -17.81 -9.09 -14.62
N SER A 236 -18.07 -9.94 -15.61
CA SER A 236 -19.34 -10.61 -15.80
C SER A 236 -19.18 -12.10 -16.09
N LYS A 237 -20.32 -12.77 -16.29
CA LYS A 237 -20.36 -14.17 -16.67
C LYS A 237 -19.94 -14.34 -18.12
N PHE A 238 -19.01 -15.26 -18.39
CA PHE A 238 -18.60 -15.55 -19.75
C PHE A 238 -19.76 -16.00 -20.65
N GLY A 239 -19.89 -15.34 -21.80
CA GLY A 239 -20.79 -15.74 -22.88
C GLY A 239 -22.27 -15.41 -22.70
N ASP A 240 -22.66 -14.65 -21.67
CA ASP A 240 -24.05 -14.19 -21.50
C ASP A 240 -24.37 -12.93 -22.34
N GLY A 241 -23.33 -12.24 -22.84
CA GLY A 241 -23.43 -11.03 -23.65
C GLY A 241 -23.71 -9.75 -22.85
N VAL A 242 -23.70 -9.82 -21.51
CA VAL A 242 -23.89 -8.68 -20.61
C VAL A 242 -22.52 -8.26 -20.05
N GLY A 243 -22.17 -6.98 -20.17
CA GLY A 243 -20.87 -6.47 -19.71
C GLY A 243 -20.94 -5.96 -18.28
N GLY A 244 -19.93 -6.30 -17.48
CA GLY A 244 -19.68 -5.76 -16.15
C GLY A 244 -18.58 -4.70 -16.16
N GLN A 245 -18.30 -4.15 -14.98
CA GLN A 245 -17.29 -3.10 -14.79
C GLN A 245 -16.26 -3.46 -13.73
N MET A 246 -15.01 -3.09 -13.98
CA MET A 246 -13.93 -3.02 -12.99
C MET A 246 -13.52 -1.56 -12.84
N ILE A 247 -13.96 -0.91 -11.77
CA ILE A 247 -13.68 0.51 -11.51
C ILE A 247 -12.73 0.61 -10.33
N ILE A 248 -11.58 1.23 -10.57
CA ILE A 248 -10.64 1.68 -9.54
C ILE A 248 -10.56 3.20 -9.64
N ARG A 249 -10.91 3.90 -8.57
CA ARG A 249 -10.89 5.36 -8.58
C ARG A 249 -10.39 5.98 -7.30
N SER A 250 -9.76 7.13 -7.41
CA SER A 250 -9.34 7.94 -6.25
C SER A 250 -8.54 7.11 -5.23
N SER A 251 -7.73 6.15 -5.70
CA SER A 251 -7.09 5.14 -4.85
C SER A 251 -5.58 5.20 -4.98
N TYR A 252 -4.89 4.78 -3.92
CA TYR A 252 -3.44 4.86 -3.80
C TYR A 252 -2.83 3.46 -3.70
N PHE A 253 -1.82 3.19 -4.52
CA PHE A 253 -1.11 1.92 -4.59
C PHE A 253 0.39 2.18 -4.51
N SER A 254 1.02 1.74 -3.42
CA SER A 254 2.47 1.86 -3.24
C SER A 254 3.15 0.62 -2.68
N ALA A 255 4.42 0.43 -3.03
CA ALA A 255 5.27 -0.64 -2.53
C ALA A 255 4.68 -2.05 -2.70
N ASN A 256 3.74 -2.24 -3.63
CA ASN A 256 3.17 -3.57 -3.89
C ASN A 256 4.09 -4.37 -4.79
N ARG A 257 4.14 -5.68 -4.58
CA ARG A 257 5.02 -6.59 -5.29
C ARG A 257 4.25 -7.73 -5.95
N ALA A 258 4.57 -8.06 -7.20
CA ALA A 258 4.02 -9.23 -7.89
C ALA A 258 5.11 -10.12 -8.48
N ALA A 259 4.87 -11.44 -8.48
CA ALA A 259 5.84 -12.44 -8.97
C ALA A 259 5.77 -12.74 -10.48
N ALA A 260 4.90 -12.08 -11.26
CA ALA A 260 5.06 -12.02 -12.71
C ALA A 260 4.40 -10.83 -13.40
N GLN A 261 3.28 -10.33 -12.88
CA GLN A 261 2.38 -9.51 -13.69
C GLN A 261 1.62 -8.47 -12.86
N GLY A 262 1.74 -7.18 -13.22
CA GLY A 262 0.97 -6.09 -12.58
C GLY A 262 1.38 -5.86 -11.13
N GLY A 263 2.40 -5.03 -10.88
CA GLY A 263 2.92 -4.85 -9.52
C GLY A 263 1.90 -4.25 -8.55
N ALA A 264 1.00 -3.39 -9.03
CA ALA A 264 -0.21 -3.02 -8.31
C ALA A 264 -1.44 -3.77 -8.86
N LEU A 265 -1.73 -3.58 -10.16
CA LEU A 265 -2.99 -3.98 -10.77
C LEU A 265 -2.77 -4.96 -11.94
N SER A 266 -3.53 -6.05 -11.98
CA SER A 266 -3.63 -6.94 -13.15
C SER A 266 -5.11 -7.18 -13.48
N LEU A 267 -5.60 -6.61 -14.58
CA LEU A 267 -7.03 -6.59 -14.93
C LEU A 267 -7.30 -7.22 -16.30
N TYR A 268 -8.36 -8.04 -16.34
CA TYR A 268 -8.82 -8.75 -17.54
C TYR A 268 -10.31 -8.51 -17.79
N PRO A 269 -10.70 -7.35 -18.33
CA PRO A 269 -12.08 -7.10 -18.70
C PRO A 269 -12.39 -7.76 -20.06
N TYR A 270 -12.85 -9.01 -20.06
CA TYR A 270 -13.23 -9.70 -21.30
C TYR A 270 -14.47 -9.06 -21.91
N ARG A 271 -14.41 -8.65 -23.19
CA ARG A 271 -15.55 -7.98 -23.84
C ARG A 271 -16.84 -8.80 -23.66
N PRO A 272 -17.98 -8.15 -23.32
CA PRO A 272 -18.21 -6.70 -23.30
C PRO A 272 -17.83 -5.96 -22.00
N ASP A 273 -17.09 -6.59 -21.08
CA ASP A 273 -16.61 -5.94 -19.85
C ASP A 273 -15.67 -4.76 -20.13
N ARG A 274 -15.56 -3.87 -19.14
CA ARG A 274 -14.70 -2.69 -19.19
C ARG A 274 -13.95 -2.44 -17.89
N ALA A 275 -12.73 -1.93 -18.00
CA ALA A 275 -11.99 -1.42 -16.86
C ALA A 275 -11.84 0.12 -16.91
N LEU A 276 -11.92 0.76 -15.75
CA LEU A 276 -11.66 2.18 -15.55
C LEU A 276 -10.71 2.35 -14.38
N ILE A 277 -9.56 2.97 -14.63
CA ILE A 277 -8.65 3.49 -13.61
C ILE A 277 -8.71 5.01 -13.69
N GLU A 278 -9.14 5.67 -12.63
CA GLU A 278 -9.24 7.13 -12.62
C GLU A 278 -8.78 7.79 -11.33
N ASN A 279 -8.23 9.00 -11.42
CA ASN A 279 -7.84 9.79 -10.24
C ASN A 279 -6.97 9.01 -9.25
N SER A 280 -6.16 8.06 -9.71
CA SER A 280 -5.45 7.11 -8.84
C SER A 280 -3.95 7.30 -8.94
N ILE A 281 -3.24 7.03 -7.85
CA ILE A 281 -1.78 7.08 -7.78
C ILE A 281 -1.25 5.65 -7.67
N ILE A 282 -0.40 5.25 -8.61
CA ILE A 282 0.20 3.92 -8.70
C ILE A 282 1.71 4.11 -8.76
N VAL A 283 2.36 4.02 -7.60
CA VAL A 283 3.77 4.37 -7.43
C VAL A 283 4.60 3.31 -6.75
N ASP A 284 5.89 3.24 -7.04
CA ASP A 284 6.85 2.41 -6.31
C ASP A 284 6.50 0.91 -6.25
N ASN A 285 5.69 0.42 -7.21
CA ASN A 285 5.32 -0.99 -7.28
C ASN A 285 6.34 -1.76 -8.12
N THR A 286 6.53 -3.03 -7.78
CA THR A 286 7.55 -3.88 -8.41
C THR A 286 6.97 -5.18 -8.93
N VAL A 287 7.41 -5.59 -10.12
CA VAL A 287 7.21 -6.94 -10.64
C VAL A 287 8.55 -7.65 -10.74
N VAL A 288 8.64 -8.79 -10.06
CA VAL A 288 9.74 -9.76 -10.16
C VAL A 288 9.39 -10.80 -11.20
N ALA A 289 10.38 -11.27 -11.96
CA ALA A 289 10.16 -12.24 -13.02
C ALA A 289 9.89 -13.63 -12.46
N ASP A 290 8.90 -14.33 -13.03
CA ASP A 290 8.65 -15.72 -12.72
C ASP A 290 9.79 -16.64 -13.25
N PRO A 291 9.81 -17.94 -12.92
CA PRO A 291 10.75 -18.90 -13.51
C PRO A 291 10.69 -19.04 -15.05
N GLY A 292 9.61 -18.61 -15.71
CA GLY A 292 9.56 -18.47 -17.18
C GLY A 292 10.18 -17.15 -17.68
N GLY A 293 10.57 -16.30 -16.75
CA GLY A 293 11.11 -14.97 -16.91
C GLY A 293 10.05 -13.90 -17.23
N ASN A 294 8.77 -14.13 -16.94
CA ASN A 294 7.74 -13.12 -17.13
C ASN A 294 7.76 -12.16 -15.94
N GLY A 295 8.11 -10.89 -16.18
CA GLY A 295 8.00 -9.81 -15.18
C GLY A 295 7.44 -8.55 -15.84
N LEU A 296 6.12 -8.47 -15.97
CA LEU A 296 5.41 -7.62 -16.93
C LEU A 296 4.50 -6.60 -16.22
N GLY A 297 4.65 -5.31 -16.50
CA GLY A 297 3.75 -4.27 -15.96
C GLY A 297 4.06 -3.91 -14.53
N GLY A 298 5.11 -3.11 -14.28
CA GLY A 298 5.56 -2.77 -12.93
C GLY A 298 4.48 -2.10 -12.07
N GLY A 299 3.65 -1.25 -12.68
CA GLY A 299 2.44 -0.73 -12.02
C GLY A 299 1.19 -1.49 -12.43
N VAL A 300 0.85 -1.43 -13.72
CA VAL A 300 -0.44 -1.88 -14.25
C VAL A 300 -0.27 -2.87 -15.39
N ARG A 301 -1.10 -3.91 -15.38
CA ARG A 301 -1.32 -4.80 -16.51
C ARG A 301 -2.79 -4.81 -16.95
N LEU A 302 -3.00 -4.63 -18.25
CA LEU A 302 -4.30 -4.70 -18.92
C LEU A 302 -4.23 -5.71 -20.06
N ALA A 303 -4.94 -6.82 -19.93
CA ALA A 303 -4.77 -7.96 -20.84
C ALA A 303 -5.78 -7.99 -21.98
N VAL A 304 -7.08 -7.79 -21.70
CA VAL A 304 -8.15 -7.98 -22.69
C VAL A 304 -9.16 -6.85 -22.67
N GLY A 305 -9.95 -6.76 -23.74
CA GLY A 305 -11.11 -5.85 -23.83
C GLY A 305 -10.84 -4.36 -23.71
N ASP A 306 -11.85 -3.58 -23.34
CA ASP A 306 -11.78 -2.12 -23.42
C ASP A 306 -11.46 -1.51 -22.06
N SER A 307 -10.42 -0.68 -21.99
CA SER A 307 -9.98 -0.04 -20.75
C SER A 307 -9.73 1.45 -20.90
N ILE A 308 -9.96 2.21 -19.82
CA ILE A 308 -9.63 3.63 -19.74
C ILE A 308 -8.75 3.87 -18.51
N ILE A 309 -7.62 4.53 -18.69
CA ILE A 309 -6.84 5.14 -17.62
C ILE A 309 -6.99 6.66 -17.78
N ARG A 310 -7.42 7.37 -16.74
CA ARG A 310 -7.55 8.83 -16.82
C ARG A 310 -7.16 9.55 -15.55
N ASN A 311 -6.66 10.78 -15.70
CA ASN A 311 -6.38 11.67 -14.58
C ASN A 311 -5.55 11.01 -13.46
N SER A 312 -4.61 10.14 -13.82
CA SER A 312 -3.92 9.27 -12.88
C SER A 312 -2.41 9.46 -12.95
N THR A 313 -1.73 8.96 -11.93
CA THR A 313 -0.28 8.93 -11.82
C THR A 313 0.19 7.47 -11.86
N ILE A 314 1.13 7.16 -12.75
CA ILE A 314 1.83 5.87 -12.78
C ILE A 314 3.33 6.16 -12.77
N ALA A 315 3.96 6.12 -11.61
CA ALA A 315 5.36 6.57 -11.50
C ALA A 315 6.26 5.68 -10.64
N ASN A 316 7.57 5.74 -10.88
CA ASN A 316 8.59 5.01 -10.10
C ASN A 316 8.39 3.48 -10.04
N ASN A 317 7.54 2.90 -10.90
CA ASN A 317 7.31 1.46 -10.88
C ASN A 317 8.43 0.72 -11.61
N ASN A 318 8.69 -0.52 -11.19
CA ASN A 318 9.75 -1.34 -11.71
C ASN A 318 9.24 -2.69 -12.24
N ALA A 319 9.60 -3.03 -13.47
CA ALA A 319 9.37 -4.35 -14.05
C ALA A 319 10.70 -5.01 -14.39
N GLU A 320 10.91 -6.24 -13.92
CA GLU A 320 12.10 -7.00 -14.27
C GLU A 320 12.21 -7.33 -15.76
N THR A 321 11.11 -7.29 -16.52
CA THR A 321 11.15 -7.44 -17.98
C THR A 321 10.50 -6.29 -18.72
N GLN A 322 9.19 -6.30 -18.95
CA GLN A 322 8.54 -5.43 -19.93
C GLN A 322 7.53 -4.51 -19.26
N GLY A 323 7.38 -3.28 -19.77
CA GLY A 323 6.33 -2.37 -19.30
C GLY A 323 6.58 -1.92 -17.86
N GLY A 324 7.58 -1.08 -17.61
CA GLY A 324 7.89 -0.63 -16.25
C GLY A 324 6.71 0.05 -15.56
N GLY A 325 5.96 0.91 -16.27
CA GLY A 325 4.72 1.48 -15.77
C GLY A 325 3.52 0.61 -16.12
N VAL A 326 3.25 0.46 -17.42
CA VAL A 326 2.04 -0.19 -17.95
C VAL A 326 2.38 -1.26 -18.98
N TRP A 327 1.74 -2.42 -18.87
CA TRP A 327 1.82 -3.50 -19.87
C TRP A 327 0.43 -3.81 -20.44
N ILE A 328 0.26 -3.62 -21.73
CA ILE A 328 -1.01 -3.77 -22.45
C ILE A 328 -0.91 -4.95 -23.41
N ALA A 329 -1.80 -5.93 -23.30
CA ALA A 329 -1.60 -7.23 -23.94
C ALA A 329 -2.78 -7.72 -24.77
N GLU A 330 -2.60 -8.92 -25.32
CA GLU A 330 -3.61 -9.76 -25.99
C GLU A 330 -4.53 -8.97 -26.94
N ASP A 331 -5.78 -8.70 -26.56
CA ASP A 331 -6.75 -7.98 -27.38
C ASP A 331 -7.26 -6.67 -26.72
N ALA A 332 -6.50 -6.14 -25.75
CA ALA A 332 -6.84 -4.92 -25.04
C ALA A 332 -6.79 -3.67 -25.94
N SER A 333 -7.86 -2.88 -25.88
CA SER A 333 -7.96 -1.53 -26.47
C SER A 333 -8.02 -0.51 -25.35
N VAL A 334 -6.98 0.31 -25.22
CA VAL A 334 -6.80 1.21 -24.08
C VAL A 334 -6.80 2.67 -24.52
N GLN A 335 -7.52 3.50 -23.76
CA GLN A 335 -7.40 4.96 -23.81
C GLN A 335 -6.71 5.46 -22.54
N ILE A 336 -5.64 6.22 -22.70
CA ILE A 336 -4.91 6.87 -21.59
C ILE A 336 -5.07 8.37 -21.75
N ILE A 337 -5.64 9.04 -20.76
CA ILE A 337 -6.08 10.44 -20.85
C ILE A 337 -5.54 11.23 -19.65
N ASN A 338 -4.95 12.41 -19.85
CA ASN A 338 -4.53 13.30 -18.75
C ASN A 338 -3.71 12.57 -17.67
N THR A 339 -2.80 11.70 -18.06
CA THR A 339 -2.11 10.80 -17.12
C THR A 339 -0.62 11.08 -17.14
N THR A 340 0.00 11.14 -15.97
CA THR A 340 1.45 11.18 -15.85
C THR A 340 2.00 9.76 -15.76
N ILE A 341 2.98 9.43 -16.61
CA ILE A 341 3.72 8.17 -16.59
C ILE A 341 5.21 8.49 -16.47
N GLY A 342 5.73 8.42 -15.25
CA GLY A 342 7.01 9.00 -14.88
C GLY A 342 8.01 8.04 -14.25
N ASN A 343 9.31 8.14 -14.55
CA ASN A 343 10.37 7.41 -13.80
C ASN A 343 10.24 5.88 -13.74
N ASN A 344 9.38 5.26 -14.56
CA ASN A 344 9.19 3.82 -14.52
C ASN A 344 10.33 3.08 -15.23
N LYS A 345 10.59 1.84 -14.83
CA LYS A 345 11.79 1.11 -15.25
C LYS A 345 11.48 -0.31 -15.73
N ALA A 346 12.07 -0.69 -16.86
CA ALA A 346 12.14 -2.05 -17.37
C ALA A 346 13.60 -2.53 -17.32
N VAL A 347 13.96 -3.33 -16.33
CA VAL A 347 15.36 -3.49 -15.91
C VAL A 347 16.09 -4.74 -16.42
N ASN A 348 15.46 -5.57 -17.26
CA ASN A 348 16.14 -6.78 -17.74
C ASN A 348 17.39 -6.45 -18.57
N PRO A 349 18.58 -6.99 -18.25
CA PRO A 349 19.77 -6.74 -19.05
C PRO A 349 19.69 -7.35 -20.47
N ASP A 350 18.80 -8.31 -20.72
CA ASP A 350 18.51 -8.77 -22.08
C ASP A 350 17.74 -7.69 -22.84
N PRO A 351 18.30 -7.12 -23.93
CA PRO A 351 17.70 -6.00 -24.65
C PRO A 351 16.38 -6.36 -25.34
N LEU A 352 16.04 -7.65 -25.49
CA LEU A 352 14.75 -8.10 -26.03
C LEU A 352 13.70 -8.33 -24.95
N ARG A 353 14.10 -8.30 -23.67
CA ARG A 353 13.20 -8.50 -22.53
C ARG A 353 13.00 -7.23 -21.72
N GLY A 354 14.02 -6.39 -21.57
CA GLY A 354 14.00 -5.14 -20.81
C GLY A 354 13.40 -3.97 -21.59
N ILE A 355 12.16 -4.06 -22.06
CA ILE A 355 11.60 -3.15 -23.07
C ILE A 355 10.32 -2.44 -22.62
N GLY A 356 10.12 -1.20 -23.07
CA GLY A 356 8.94 -0.41 -22.69
C GLY A 356 9.01 0.09 -21.25
N GLY A 357 9.89 1.05 -20.95
CA GLY A 357 10.06 1.55 -19.58
C GLY A 357 8.79 2.19 -19.02
N GLY A 358 8.15 3.05 -19.79
CA GLY A 358 6.84 3.63 -19.45
C GLY A 358 5.72 2.65 -19.79
N ILE A 359 5.56 2.34 -21.08
CA ILE A 359 4.47 1.49 -21.59
C ILE A 359 5.00 0.44 -22.56
N PHE A 360 4.49 -0.77 -22.44
CA PHE A 360 4.66 -1.83 -23.44
C PHE A 360 3.32 -2.24 -24.05
N PHE A 361 3.21 -2.20 -25.37
CA PHE A 361 2.07 -2.73 -26.12
C PHE A 361 2.44 -4.07 -26.76
N ALA A 362 1.94 -5.17 -26.19
CA ALA A 362 2.10 -6.53 -26.69
C ALA A 362 1.12 -6.88 -27.82
N ASN A 363 0.17 -6.00 -28.12
CA ASN A 363 -0.88 -6.22 -29.11
C ASN A 363 -0.84 -5.21 -30.27
N ASN A 364 -1.70 -5.43 -31.26
CA ASN A 364 -1.89 -4.56 -32.43
C ASN A 364 -3.28 -3.90 -32.44
N GLN A 365 -3.95 -3.82 -31.30
CA GLN A 365 -5.25 -3.15 -31.19
C GLN A 365 -5.09 -1.63 -31.25
N ALA A 366 -6.18 -0.94 -31.57
CA ALA A 366 -6.22 0.52 -31.58
C ALA A 366 -6.21 1.07 -30.15
N ASN A 367 -5.11 1.74 -29.80
CA ASN A 367 -4.89 2.37 -28.51
C ASN A 367 -4.70 3.88 -28.69
N LYS A 368 -5.12 4.68 -27.71
CA LYS A 368 -5.05 6.14 -27.77
C LYS A 368 -4.41 6.74 -26.52
N LEU A 369 -3.48 7.65 -26.72
CA LEU A 369 -2.90 8.49 -25.67
C LEU A 369 -3.29 9.94 -25.96
N ILE A 370 -3.92 10.59 -24.98
CA ILE A 370 -4.41 11.97 -25.10
C ILE A 370 -3.93 12.73 -23.87
N ASN A 371 -3.20 13.83 -24.08
CA ASN A 371 -2.72 14.66 -22.98
C ASN A 371 -1.90 13.83 -21.96
N VAL A 372 -0.97 12.99 -22.43
CA VAL A 372 -0.16 12.14 -21.54
C VAL A 372 1.22 12.75 -21.38
N THR A 373 1.75 12.78 -20.16
CA THR A 373 3.15 13.14 -19.90
C THR A 373 3.94 11.87 -19.63
N LEU A 374 4.76 11.43 -20.60
CA LEU A 374 5.72 10.35 -20.43
C LEU A 374 7.10 10.95 -20.18
N ALA A 375 7.60 10.87 -18.94
CA ALA A 375 8.88 11.48 -18.60
C ALA A 375 9.81 10.55 -17.82
N ASN A 376 11.11 10.60 -18.14
CA ASN A 376 12.19 9.94 -17.40
C ASN A 376 12.04 8.42 -17.24
N ASN A 377 11.24 7.77 -18.09
CA ASN A 377 11.10 6.32 -18.05
C ASN A 377 12.33 5.65 -18.68
N THR A 378 12.73 4.50 -18.16
CA THR A 378 13.94 3.79 -18.61
C THR A 378 13.66 2.35 -18.97
N ALA A 379 14.27 1.89 -20.05
CA ALA A 379 14.26 0.49 -20.47
C ALA A 379 15.71 0.05 -20.69
N SER A 380 16.08 -1.15 -20.27
CA SER A 380 17.42 -1.67 -20.52
C SER A 380 17.64 -2.04 -22.00
N GLY A 381 16.57 -2.29 -22.75
CA GLY A 381 16.58 -2.59 -24.18
C GLY A 381 16.13 -1.41 -25.03
N PHE A 382 14.86 -1.42 -25.41
CA PHE A 382 14.26 -0.50 -26.38
C PHE A 382 13.00 0.16 -25.83
N GLY A 383 12.73 1.38 -26.30
CA GLY A 383 11.50 2.12 -25.98
C GLY A 383 11.43 2.48 -24.50
N GLY A 384 12.27 3.42 -24.05
CA GLY A 384 12.22 3.94 -22.68
C GLY A 384 10.83 4.46 -22.32
N GLY A 385 10.19 5.19 -23.24
CA GLY A 385 8.83 5.68 -23.06
C GLY A 385 7.81 4.63 -23.50
N ILE A 386 7.81 4.28 -24.79
CA ILE A 386 6.89 3.28 -25.35
C ILE A 386 7.62 2.25 -26.20
N PHE A 387 7.30 0.97 -25.97
CA PHE A 387 7.62 -0.09 -26.90
C PHE A 387 6.35 -0.69 -27.52
N LYS A 388 6.39 -1.00 -28.81
CA LYS A 388 5.32 -1.70 -29.52
C LYS A 388 5.77 -2.45 -30.78
N ASN A 389 4.94 -3.41 -31.21
CA ASN A 389 5.19 -4.20 -32.42
C ASN A 389 4.75 -3.51 -33.73
N ASP A 390 3.50 -3.02 -33.82
CA ASP A 390 2.96 -2.38 -35.04
C ASP A 390 2.60 -0.91 -34.82
N ALA A 391 3.45 0.01 -35.33
CA ALA A 391 3.33 1.47 -35.24
C ALA A 391 1.90 2.03 -35.40
N SER A 392 1.13 1.49 -36.35
CA SER A 392 -0.18 2.02 -36.74
C SER A 392 -1.25 1.93 -35.64
N SER A 393 -1.01 1.09 -34.63
CA SER A 393 -2.00 0.75 -33.61
C SER A 393 -2.04 1.69 -32.39
N VAL A 394 -1.12 2.66 -32.29
CA VAL A 394 -1.07 3.62 -31.17
C VAL A 394 -1.12 5.04 -31.71
N GLU A 395 -2.24 5.71 -31.47
CA GLU A 395 -2.46 7.13 -31.81
C GLU A 395 -2.17 8.01 -30.59
N VAL A 396 -1.40 9.07 -30.80
CA VAL A 396 -0.99 10.00 -29.72
C VAL A 396 -1.39 11.43 -30.06
N THR A 397 -2.02 12.13 -29.13
CA THR A 397 -2.44 13.53 -29.27
C THR A 397 -2.01 14.34 -28.04
N ASN A 398 -1.56 15.59 -28.23
CA ASN A 398 -1.24 16.53 -27.15
C ASN A 398 -0.30 15.96 -26.06
N SER A 399 0.61 15.04 -26.39
CA SER A 399 1.37 14.32 -25.36
C SER A 399 2.85 14.73 -25.34
N LEU A 400 3.43 14.72 -24.15
CA LEU A 400 4.84 15.00 -23.87
C LEU A 400 5.65 13.71 -23.75
N PHE A 401 6.79 13.66 -24.43
CA PHE A 401 7.77 12.58 -24.32
C PHE A 401 9.12 13.19 -23.93
N VAL A 402 9.52 13.05 -22.67
CA VAL A 402 10.63 13.81 -22.09
C VAL A 402 11.65 12.88 -21.45
N ASN A 403 12.89 12.90 -21.94
CA ASN A 403 14.02 12.19 -21.32
C ASN A 403 13.77 10.70 -21.07
N ASN A 404 12.92 10.06 -21.87
CA ASN A 404 12.74 8.62 -21.81
C ASN A 404 13.94 7.96 -22.50
N ARG A 405 14.55 6.97 -21.84
CA ARG A 405 15.85 6.41 -22.26
C ARG A 405 15.79 4.91 -22.41
N ALA A 406 16.57 4.42 -23.36
CA ALA A 406 16.79 3.00 -23.54
C ALA A 406 18.29 2.70 -23.48
N GLY A 407 18.67 1.63 -22.77
CA GLY A 407 20.05 1.27 -22.43
C GLY A 407 20.59 0.09 -23.23
N ASN A 408 20.31 0.00 -24.53
CA ASN A 408 20.77 -1.12 -25.36
C ASN A 408 22.27 -1.05 -25.70
N SER A 409 22.80 -2.18 -26.17
CA SER A 409 24.18 -2.34 -26.65
C SER A 409 24.54 -1.45 -27.83
N PHE A 410 23.56 -0.82 -28.50
CA PHE A 410 23.78 0.11 -29.60
C PHE A 410 23.95 1.57 -29.13
N SER A 411 23.87 1.82 -27.81
CA SER A 411 23.94 3.16 -27.21
C SER A 411 22.90 4.14 -27.76
N GLU A 412 21.71 3.62 -28.11
CA GLU A 412 20.61 4.39 -28.70
C GLU A 412 19.60 4.80 -27.63
N SER A 413 19.28 6.10 -27.54
CA SER A 413 18.29 6.64 -26.60
C SER A 413 16.89 6.63 -27.20
N PHE A 414 16.17 5.51 -27.08
CA PHE A 414 14.83 5.38 -27.64
C PHE A 414 13.74 5.97 -26.74
N GLN A 415 13.12 7.07 -27.16
CA GLN A 415 11.84 7.51 -26.58
C GLN A 415 10.74 6.49 -26.91
N THR A 416 10.69 6.10 -28.18
CA THR A 416 9.84 5.03 -28.69
C THR A 416 10.66 4.15 -29.63
N ASN A 417 10.28 2.87 -29.78
CA ASN A 417 10.98 1.99 -30.72
C ASN A 417 10.51 2.16 -32.18
N ARG A 418 9.42 2.90 -32.41
CA ARG A 418 8.83 3.19 -33.72
C ARG A 418 8.13 4.56 -33.67
N THR A 419 8.04 5.23 -34.82
CA THR A 419 7.16 6.40 -34.98
C THR A 419 5.70 5.97 -34.85
N LEU A 420 4.96 6.62 -33.95
CA LEU A 420 3.56 6.34 -33.62
C LEU A 420 2.61 7.07 -34.58
N THR A 421 1.33 6.65 -34.59
CA THR A 421 0.30 7.34 -35.35
C THR A 421 0.08 8.74 -34.77
N ASP A 422 0.18 9.74 -35.63
CA ASP A 422 0.15 11.14 -35.21
C ASP A 422 -1.28 11.67 -35.11
N GLY A 423 -1.76 11.81 -33.89
CA GLY A 423 -3.00 12.54 -33.59
C GLY A 423 -2.79 14.06 -33.54
N GLY A 424 -1.54 14.55 -33.58
CA GLY A 424 -1.18 15.97 -33.62
C GLY A 424 -0.81 16.59 -32.27
N ASN A 425 -0.05 17.69 -32.34
CA ASN A 425 0.36 18.52 -31.20
C ASN A 425 1.14 17.76 -30.12
N ASN A 426 1.98 16.81 -30.52
CA ASN A 426 2.86 16.08 -29.60
C ASN A 426 4.21 16.79 -29.50
N LEU A 427 4.89 16.68 -28.36
CA LEU A 427 6.21 17.26 -28.16
C LEU A 427 7.18 16.22 -27.58
N GLN A 428 8.40 16.21 -28.14
CA GLN A 428 9.48 15.35 -27.67
C GLN A 428 10.72 16.16 -27.27
N PHE A 429 11.38 15.70 -26.21
CA PHE A 429 12.71 16.12 -25.80
C PHE A 429 13.48 14.95 -25.17
N PRO A 430 14.76 14.71 -25.47
CA PRO A 430 15.58 15.44 -26.44
C PRO A 430 15.15 15.14 -27.89
N ALA A 431 15.82 15.80 -28.84
CA ALA A 431 15.72 15.47 -30.26
C ALA A 431 16.20 14.04 -30.52
N SER A 432 15.62 13.41 -31.56
CA SER A 432 16.05 12.09 -31.98
C SER A 432 17.52 12.08 -32.41
N LEU A 433 18.22 10.98 -32.13
CA LEU A 433 19.64 10.88 -32.45
C LEU A 433 19.91 10.96 -33.96
N PRO A 434 21.00 11.63 -34.39
CA PRO A 434 21.38 11.69 -35.80
C PRO A 434 21.61 10.29 -36.40
N GLY A 435 21.25 10.10 -37.68
CA GLY A 435 21.50 8.86 -38.41
C GLY A 435 20.33 7.87 -38.48
N GLY A 436 19.13 8.27 -38.05
CA GLY A 436 17.88 7.50 -38.25
C GLY A 436 17.76 6.25 -37.37
N LYS A 437 18.59 6.17 -36.33
CA LYS A 437 18.63 5.07 -35.37
C LYS A 437 17.55 5.15 -34.31
N ASP A 438 17.16 6.36 -33.93
CA ASP A 438 16.07 6.66 -33.00
C ASP A 438 14.93 7.35 -33.77
N PRO A 439 13.70 6.79 -33.80
CA PRO A 439 12.59 7.41 -34.51
C PRO A 439 12.07 8.65 -33.78
N GLN A 440 11.59 9.61 -34.54
CA GLN A 440 10.74 10.67 -33.98
C GLN A 440 9.42 10.05 -33.50
N ILE A 441 8.90 10.53 -32.35
CA ILE A 441 7.75 9.93 -31.67
C ILE A 441 6.51 9.90 -32.57
N THR A 442 6.29 10.94 -33.38
CA THR A 442 5.25 11.07 -34.39
C THR A 442 5.76 11.90 -35.56
N GLY A 443 5.05 11.91 -36.70
CA GLY A 443 5.48 12.58 -37.92
C GLY A 443 5.60 14.11 -37.82
N SER A 444 4.85 14.74 -36.90
CA SER A 444 4.83 16.20 -36.71
C SER A 444 5.22 16.66 -35.30
N ALA A 445 5.85 15.79 -34.50
CA ALA A 445 6.20 16.12 -33.13
C ALA A 445 7.08 17.38 -33.04
N ILE A 446 6.70 18.31 -32.15
CA ILE A 446 7.50 19.48 -31.80
C ILE A 446 8.76 18.98 -31.08
N VAL A 447 9.93 19.45 -31.49
CA VAL A 447 11.21 19.08 -30.88
C VAL A 447 11.76 20.30 -30.15
N ALA A 448 11.52 20.38 -28.85
CA ALA A 448 11.96 21.49 -28.01
C ALA A 448 11.97 21.04 -26.54
N ASP A 449 12.82 21.66 -25.71
CA ASP A 449 12.81 21.43 -24.27
C ASP A 449 11.49 21.97 -23.67
N PRO A 450 10.62 21.10 -23.11
CA PRO A 450 9.36 21.52 -22.51
C PRO A 450 9.55 22.25 -21.18
N LYS A 451 10.77 22.41 -20.66
CA LYS A 451 11.06 23.01 -19.35
C LYS A 451 10.20 22.37 -18.26
N LEU A 452 10.32 21.06 -18.18
CA LEU A 452 9.54 20.25 -17.27
C LEU A 452 10.23 20.25 -15.89
N GLY A 453 9.47 20.50 -14.82
CA GLY A 453 9.94 20.37 -13.44
C GLY A 453 10.19 18.90 -13.04
N PRO A 454 10.59 18.63 -11.77
CA PRO A 454 10.68 17.27 -11.26
C PRO A 454 9.31 16.60 -11.14
N LEU A 455 9.30 15.30 -10.86
CA LEU A 455 8.08 14.61 -10.43
C LEU A 455 7.78 15.07 -9.00
N GLN A 456 6.58 15.59 -8.77
CA GLN A 456 6.17 16.17 -7.49
C GLN A 456 4.66 16.06 -7.32
N ASP A 457 4.15 16.40 -6.14
CA ASP A 457 2.71 16.68 -6.00
C ASP A 457 2.33 17.88 -6.87
N ILE A 458 1.20 17.75 -7.58
CA ILE A 458 0.68 18.77 -8.49
C ILE A 458 -0.66 19.35 -8.04
N GLY A 459 -1.18 18.93 -6.88
CA GLY A 459 -2.50 19.24 -6.37
C GLY A 459 -3.57 18.28 -6.88
N GLY A 460 -4.74 18.27 -6.22
CA GLY A 460 -5.84 17.37 -6.57
C GLY A 460 -5.57 15.90 -6.22
N GLY A 461 -4.65 15.64 -5.29
CA GLY A 461 -4.27 14.29 -4.86
C GLY A 461 -3.59 13.48 -5.97
N GLN A 462 -2.67 14.10 -6.72
CA GLN A 462 -1.98 13.50 -7.85
C GLN A 462 -0.50 13.89 -7.85
N LEU A 463 0.36 13.04 -8.42
CA LEU A 463 1.74 13.43 -8.74
C LEU A 463 1.89 13.67 -10.24
N GLY A 464 2.80 14.56 -10.60
CA GLY A 464 2.99 14.94 -11.97
C GLY A 464 4.24 15.76 -12.18
N TYR A 465 4.41 16.15 -13.44
CA TYR A 465 5.46 17.04 -13.85
C TYR A 465 4.84 18.34 -14.37
N LEU A 466 5.13 19.45 -13.69
CA LEU A 466 4.60 20.75 -14.11
C LEU A 466 5.49 21.39 -15.17
N LEU A 467 4.83 22.04 -16.13
CA LEU A 467 5.50 22.92 -17.09
C LEU A 467 6.01 24.17 -16.37
N GLN A 468 7.19 24.64 -16.74
CA GLN A 468 7.73 25.91 -16.25
C GLN A 468 7.43 27.05 -17.23
N ALA A 469 7.53 28.29 -16.73
CA ALA A 469 7.25 29.49 -17.50
C ALA A 469 8.08 29.57 -18.81
N GLY A 470 7.39 29.94 -19.89
CA GLY A 470 7.98 30.00 -21.24
C GLY A 470 8.32 28.63 -21.82
N SER A 471 7.67 27.57 -21.33
CA SER A 471 7.67 26.27 -21.99
C SER A 471 7.01 26.36 -23.38
N PRO A 472 7.58 25.70 -24.40
CA PRO A 472 6.96 25.56 -25.72
C PRO A 472 5.73 24.65 -25.75
N ALA A 473 5.43 23.93 -24.65
CA ALA A 473 4.24 23.11 -24.52
C ALA A 473 2.98 23.91 -24.14
N ILE A 474 3.17 25.12 -23.60
CA ILE A 474 2.09 26.01 -23.15
C ILE A 474 1.32 26.55 -24.37
N ASN A 475 0.00 26.47 -24.35
CA ASN A 475 -0.94 26.87 -25.39
C ASN A 475 -0.68 26.21 -26.76
N ALA A 476 0.03 25.08 -26.79
CA ALA A 476 0.48 24.43 -28.01
C ALA A 476 -0.34 23.17 -28.37
N GLY A 477 -1.28 22.77 -27.52
CA GLY A 477 -2.20 21.67 -27.72
C GLY A 477 -3.44 22.05 -28.54
N LYS A 478 -4.35 21.09 -28.68
CA LYS A 478 -5.68 21.29 -29.29
C LYS A 478 -6.79 20.70 -28.43
N ALA A 479 -8.00 21.22 -28.55
CA ALA A 479 -9.16 20.63 -27.90
C ALA A 479 -9.42 19.20 -28.40
N VAL A 480 -9.72 18.29 -27.47
CA VAL A 480 -10.11 16.91 -27.76
C VAL A 480 -11.51 16.67 -27.20
N ALA A 481 -12.41 16.14 -28.03
CA ALA A 481 -13.81 15.97 -27.66
C ALA A 481 -13.94 15.07 -26.41
N GLY A 482 -14.66 15.58 -25.40
CA GLY A 482 -14.89 14.87 -24.14
C GLY A 482 -13.76 14.97 -23.11
N VAL A 483 -12.66 15.68 -23.42
CA VAL A 483 -11.54 15.93 -22.50
C VAL A 483 -11.51 17.42 -22.14
N THR A 484 -12.18 17.77 -21.05
CA THR A 484 -12.41 19.18 -20.65
C THR A 484 -11.62 19.62 -19.41
N THR A 485 -10.99 18.67 -18.71
CA THR A 485 -10.14 18.93 -17.55
C THR A 485 -8.75 18.35 -17.76
N ASP A 486 -7.79 18.75 -16.93
CA ASP A 486 -6.46 18.18 -16.83
C ASP A 486 -6.40 17.06 -15.77
N GLN A 487 -5.19 16.56 -15.48
CA GLN A 487 -4.96 15.48 -14.51
C GLN A 487 -5.51 15.79 -13.11
N ARG A 488 -5.50 17.06 -12.71
CA ARG A 488 -5.92 17.53 -11.38
C ARG A 488 -7.41 17.80 -11.32
N SER A 489 -8.13 17.44 -12.38
CA SER A 489 -9.52 17.82 -12.62
C SER A 489 -9.73 19.33 -12.77
N LEU A 490 -8.68 20.12 -13.04
CA LEU A 490 -8.82 21.54 -13.34
C LEU A 490 -9.27 21.72 -14.79
N PRO A 491 -10.11 22.74 -15.10
CA PRO A 491 -10.52 23.00 -16.47
C PRO A 491 -9.32 23.23 -17.39
N ARG A 492 -9.33 22.62 -18.58
CA ARG A 492 -8.42 23.04 -19.64
C ARG A 492 -8.99 24.26 -20.31
N ASP A 493 -8.15 25.26 -20.54
CA ASP A 493 -8.62 26.50 -21.13
C ASP A 493 -8.75 26.36 -22.66
N GLY A 494 -9.27 27.36 -23.35
CA GLY A 494 -9.45 27.27 -24.81
C GLY A 494 -8.15 27.07 -25.60
N ALA A 495 -7.00 27.31 -24.95
CA ALA A 495 -5.65 27.19 -25.47
C ALA A 495 -4.90 26.07 -24.71
N ILE A 496 -5.39 24.84 -24.91
CA ILE A 496 -4.89 23.60 -24.29
C ILE A 496 -3.36 23.50 -24.29
N ASP A 497 -2.78 23.09 -23.17
CA ASP A 497 -1.37 22.72 -23.08
C ASP A 497 -1.10 21.27 -23.51
N ILE A 498 0.08 21.04 -24.08
CA ILE A 498 0.58 19.69 -24.35
C ILE A 498 1.02 19.05 -23.02
N GLY A 499 0.51 17.86 -22.73
CA GLY A 499 0.82 17.10 -21.51
C GLY A 499 -0.40 16.89 -20.61
N SER A 500 -0.16 16.24 -19.47
CA SER A 500 -1.20 15.85 -18.50
C SER A 500 -1.81 17.00 -17.71
N THR A 501 -1.10 18.11 -17.56
CA THR A 501 -1.50 19.27 -16.74
C THR A 501 -1.60 20.54 -17.56
N GLU A 502 -2.50 21.44 -17.18
CA GLU A 502 -2.57 22.79 -17.74
C GLU A 502 -1.70 23.77 -16.93
N PHE A 503 -0.85 24.53 -17.59
CA PHE A 503 -0.09 25.62 -17.00
C PHE A 503 -1.02 26.78 -16.65
N GLY A 504 -1.05 27.18 -15.39
CA GLY A 504 -1.92 28.28 -14.94
C GLY A 504 -3.43 27.97 -14.92
N GLY A 505 -3.84 26.71 -15.14
CA GLY A 505 -5.25 26.26 -15.07
C GLY A 505 -5.91 26.35 -13.68
N GLY A 506 -5.15 26.73 -12.66
CA GLY A 506 -5.62 27.53 -11.53
C GLY A 506 -4.77 28.80 -11.54
N GLY A 507 -5.40 29.97 -11.68
CA GLY A 507 -4.74 31.22 -12.08
C GLY A 507 -3.33 31.43 -11.51
N GLY A 508 -2.35 31.62 -12.39
CA GLY A 508 -0.98 31.90 -11.97
C GLY A 508 0.05 31.84 -13.09
N GLY A 509 0.13 32.89 -13.90
CA GLY A 509 1.35 33.20 -14.65
C GLY A 509 2.30 34.04 -13.78
N THR A 510 3.61 33.74 -13.88
CA THR A 510 4.81 34.38 -13.29
C THR A 510 5.34 33.77 -11.96
N THR A 511 6.64 33.45 -11.94
CA THR A 511 7.44 32.81 -10.86
C THR A 511 7.62 33.67 -9.58
N PRO A 512 7.99 33.08 -8.41
CA PRO A 512 7.47 33.37 -7.04
C PRO A 512 8.40 34.28 -6.17
N PRO A 513 8.00 34.77 -4.96
CA PRO A 513 7.74 34.00 -3.71
C PRO A 513 6.45 34.41 -2.93
N PRO A 514 6.10 33.75 -1.79
CA PRO A 514 4.92 32.91 -1.56
C PRO A 514 3.61 33.65 -1.16
N THR A 515 2.54 32.85 -1.07
CA THR A 515 1.38 32.88 -0.13
C THR A 515 0.00 32.82 -0.83
N GLY A 516 -0.59 31.62 -0.85
CA GLY A 516 -1.84 31.48 -0.09
C GLY A 516 -1.43 31.60 1.39
N GLN A 517 -2.02 32.53 2.14
CA GLN A 517 -1.79 32.50 3.58
C GLN A 517 -2.47 31.26 4.12
N PHE A 518 -1.79 30.50 4.97
CA PHE A 518 -2.46 29.58 5.87
C PHE A 518 -3.55 30.34 6.62
N THR A 519 -4.71 29.72 6.70
CA THR A 519 -5.90 30.18 7.39
C THR A 519 -6.13 29.28 8.59
N ALA A 520 -7.10 29.60 9.45
CA ALA A 520 -7.46 28.74 10.58
C ALA A 520 -8.45 27.62 10.17
N GLY A 521 -8.41 27.18 8.91
CA GLY A 521 -9.15 26.02 8.46
C GLY A 521 -8.37 25.32 7.35
N ASN A 522 -8.80 24.11 6.99
CA ASN A 522 -8.04 23.18 6.15
C ASN A 522 -7.44 23.81 4.88
N ASP A 523 -6.13 23.85 4.83
CA ASP A 523 -5.32 24.35 3.73
C ASP A 523 -4.60 23.20 3.01
N ASP A 524 -4.27 23.42 1.73
CA ASP A 524 -3.48 22.51 0.92
C ASP A 524 -2.47 23.37 0.15
N LEU A 525 -1.24 23.43 0.67
CA LEU A 525 -0.21 24.35 0.20
C LEU A 525 1.14 23.66 -0.01
N ASN A 526 1.75 23.96 -1.15
CA ASN A 526 3.14 23.63 -1.41
C ASN A 526 4.01 24.86 -1.13
N LEU A 527 5.13 24.66 -0.45
CA LEU A 527 6.18 25.65 -0.27
C LEU A 527 7.06 25.71 -1.53
N THR A 528 8.27 26.23 -1.43
CA THR A 528 9.21 26.42 -2.54
C THR A 528 10.34 25.40 -2.50
N ASP A 529 11.15 25.30 -3.56
CA ASP A 529 12.35 24.44 -3.56
C ASP A 529 13.54 25.05 -2.75
N ASN A 530 13.29 26.02 -1.86
CA ASN A 530 14.29 26.61 -0.97
C ASN A 530 13.90 26.33 0.47
N ALA A 531 14.86 26.47 1.39
CA ALA A 531 14.56 26.48 2.82
C ALA A 531 13.44 27.47 3.19
N ASP A 532 12.32 26.92 3.63
CA ASP A 532 11.09 27.60 3.95
C ASP A 532 10.74 27.45 5.44
N SER A 533 9.86 28.33 5.91
CA SER A 533 9.26 28.21 7.24
C SER A 533 7.77 28.50 7.14
N ALA A 534 6.96 27.53 7.58
CA ALA A 534 5.52 27.50 7.39
C ALA A 534 4.80 27.16 8.69
N ASP A 535 3.75 27.93 8.99
CA ASP A 535 2.85 27.71 10.12
C ASP A 535 1.44 27.57 9.55
N ALA A 536 0.91 26.34 9.58
CA ALA A 536 -0.37 25.96 8.98
C ALA A 536 -1.58 26.43 9.80
N LEU A 537 -1.36 26.90 11.02
CA LEU A 537 -2.38 27.36 11.97
C LEU A 537 -3.29 26.22 12.45
N ALA A 538 -4.59 26.30 12.23
CA ALA A 538 -5.52 25.30 12.70
C ALA A 538 -6.31 24.81 11.50
N GLY A 539 -6.79 23.58 11.53
CA GLY A 539 -7.32 22.93 10.35
C GLY A 539 -6.69 21.57 10.20
N ASN A 540 -7.27 20.73 9.34
CA ASN A 540 -6.60 19.52 8.90
C ASN A 540 -5.87 19.89 7.61
N ASP A 541 -4.61 20.26 7.75
CA ASP A 541 -3.81 20.93 6.74
C ASP A 541 -2.91 19.95 6.01
N ARG A 542 -2.65 20.27 4.75
CA ARG A 542 -1.72 19.55 3.91
C ARG A 542 -0.59 20.50 3.50
N VAL A 543 0.64 20.21 3.93
CA VAL A 543 1.82 21.01 3.58
C VAL A 543 2.88 20.17 2.88
N VAL A 544 3.35 20.62 1.72
CA VAL A 544 4.49 20.01 0.99
C VAL A 544 5.65 20.98 0.93
N ALA A 545 6.76 20.66 1.57
CA ALA A 545 7.94 21.51 1.65
C ALA A 545 8.85 21.43 0.40
N LEU A 546 8.72 20.37 -0.41
CA LEU A 546 9.43 20.12 -1.68
C LEU A 546 10.93 19.86 -1.58
N SER A 547 11.75 20.90 -1.47
CA SER A 547 13.20 20.76 -1.39
C SER A 547 13.71 21.92 -0.56
N GLY A 548 14.72 21.71 0.26
CA GLY A 548 15.14 22.78 1.16
C GLY A 548 15.59 22.19 2.47
N SER A 549 15.69 23.03 3.48
CA SER A 549 15.78 22.56 4.86
C SER A 549 14.71 23.34 5.59
N ASP A 550 13.54 22.74 5.65
CA ASP A 550 12.28 23.42 5.90
C ASP A 550 11.87 23.30 7.36
N ASN A 551 11.09 24.26 7.84
CA ASN A 551 10.49 24.22 9.18
C ASN A 551 8.97 24.36 9.05
N VAL A 552 8.25 23.26 9.22
CA VAL A 552 6.79 23.21 9.02
C VAL A 552 6.09 22.87 10.33
N PHE A 553 5.10 23.69 10.69
CA PHE A 553 4.23 23.50 11.85
C PHE A 553 2.79 23.28 11.37
N GLY A 554 2.18 22.13 11.70
CA GLY A 554 0.76 21.85 11.47
C GLY A 554 -0.12 22.58 12.49
N ASN A 555 0.26 22.48 13.76
CA ASN A 555 -0.51 22.87 14.94
C ASN A 555 -1.80 22.07 15.12
N ALA A 556 -3.00 22.65 14.98
CA ALA A 556 -4.20 22.03 15.53
C ALA A 556 -5.11 21.44 14.45
N GLY A 557 -5.31 20.14 14.46
CA GLY A 557 -6.12 19.35 13.52
C GLY A 557 -5.32 18.16 13.03
N ASP A 558 -5.94 17.29 12.23
CA ASP A 558 -5.25 16.10 11.70
C ASP A 558 -4.48 16.49 10.44
N ASP A 559 -3.18 16.77 10.58
CA ASP A 559 -2.33 17.36 9.55
C ASP A 559 -1.57 16.31 8.73
N SER A 560 -1.15 16.71 7.53
CA SER A 560 -0.31 15.91 6.65
C SER A 560 0.86 16.73 6.12
N LEU A 561 2.04 16.52 6.72
CA LEU A 561 3.25 17.30 6.47
C LEU A 561 4.30 16.46 5.73
N PHE A 562 4.85 17.01 4.65
CA PHE A 562 5.81 16.32 3.79
C PHE A 562 7.05 17.18 3.54
N GLY A 563 8.19 16.80 4.10
CA GLY A 563 9.49 17.47 3.88
C GLY A 563 10.00 17.28 2.45
N ASN A 564 10.09 16.01 2.05
CA ASN A 564 10.61 15.48 0.79
C ASN A 564 12.13 15.44 0.65
N ALA A 565 12.84 16.57 0.49
CA ALA A 565 14.26 16.52 0.20
C ALA A 565 15.03 17.63 0.91
N GLY A 566 16.08 17.22 1.62
CA GLY A 566 16.95 18.07 2.43
C GLY A 566 16.51 18.06 3.89
N ASP A 567 17.37 18.58 4.78
CA ASP A 567 17.21 18.36 6.22
C ASP A 567 16.03 19.15 6.80
N ASP A 568 14.86 18.51 6.94
CA ASP A 568 13.60 19.14 7.30
C ASP A 568 13.26 19.00 8.79
N THR A 569 12.39 19.88 9.27
CA THR A 569 11.83 19.84 10.63
C THR A 569 10.32 20.00 10.55
N LEU A 570 9.59 18.93 10.86
CA LEU A 570 8.13 18.83 10.76
C LEU A 570 7.53 18.64 12.15
N LEU A 571 6.59 19.49 12.53
CA LEU A 571 5.84 19.39 13.79
C LEU A 571 4.36 19.25 13.46
N GLY A 572 3.75 18.11 13.80
CA GLY A 572 2.32 17.82 13.64
C GLY A 572 1.50 18.77 14.52
N GLY A 573 1.47 18.50 15.82
CA GLY A 573 0.86 19.37 16.81
C GLY A 573 -0.23 18.65 17.59
N ASP A 574 -1.43 19.21 17.66
CA ASP A 574 -2.59 18.59 18.28
C ASP A 574 -3.44 17.92 17.19
N GLY A 575 -3.53 16.59 17.14
CA GLY A 575 -4.28 15.89 16.10
C GLY A 575 -3.81 14.46 15.90
N ALA A 576 -4.42 13.73 14.98
CA ALA A 576 -3.83 12.48 14.49
C ALA A 576 -3.08 12.79 13.19
N ASP A 577 -1.79 13.07 13.31
CA ASP A 577 -0.98 13.64 12.24
C ASP A 577 -0.25 12.59 11.41
N PHE A 578 0.04 12.96 10.15
CA PHE A 578 0.88 12.19 9.24
C PHE A 578 2.10 13.02 8.83
N LEU A 579 3.29 12.59 9.25
CA LEU A 579 4.55 13.27 8.95
C LEU A 579 5.45 12.38 8.08
N PHE A 580 5.97 12.94 7.00
CA PHE A 580 6.87 12.29 6.06
C PHE A 580 8.13 13.13 5.85
N GLY A 581 9.27 12.68 6.37
CA GLY A 581 10.57 13.33 6.24
C GLY A 581 11.03 13.33 4.79
N GLY A 582 11.38 12.16 4.26
CA GLY A 582 11.65 11.97 2.84
C GLY A 582 13.08 11.56 2.56
N ARG A 583 13.94 12.52 2.21
CA ARG A 583 15.36 12.28 1.94
C ARG A 583 16.19 13.25 2.75
N ASP A 584 17.38 12.78 3.13
CA ASP A 584 18.35 13.52 3.95
C ASP A 584 17.93 13.52 5.42
N ARG A 585 18.58 14.30 6.30
CA ARG A 585 18.39 14.13 7.76
C ARG A 585 17.22 14.97 8.27
N ASP A 586 16.15 14.31 8.63
CA ASP A 586 14.91 14.95 9.06
C ASP A 586 14.68 14.88 10.57
N ARG A 587 13.88 15.82 11.08
CA ARG A 587 13.33 15.79 12.44
C ARG A 587 11.82 15.87 12.42
N LEU A 588 11.15 14.85 12.94
CA LEU A 588 9.69 14.74 12.95
C LEU A 588 9.19 14.71 14.39
N PHE A 589 8.17 15.51 14.69
CA PHE A 589 7.52 15.58 16.00
C PHE A 589 6.02 15.45 15.84
N GLY A 590 5.42 14.35 16.32
CA GLY A 590 3.95 14.16 16.33
C GLY A 590 3.28 15.15 17.29
N ASN A 591 3.73 15.12 18.55
CA ASN A 591 3.25 15.91 19.69
C ASN A 591 2.03 15.32 20.40
N LEU A 592 0.81 15.80 20.17
CA LEU A 592 -0.38 15.33 20.88
C LEU A 592 -1.32 14.62 19.93
N GLY A 593 -1.58 13.33 20.19
CA GLY A 593 -2.57 12.53 19.49
C GLY A 593 -1.93 11.28 18.91
N ASN A 594 -2.66 10.53 18.07
CA ASN A 594 -2.16 9.26 17.58
C ASN A 594 -1.51 9.46 16.21
N ASP A 595 -0.20 9.66 16.18
CA ASP A 595 0.53 10.14 15.02
C ASP A 595 1.19 9.02 14.23
N GLN A 596 1.46 9.28 12.95
CA GLN A 596 2.27 8.43 12.08
C GLN A 596 3.45 9.20 11.51
N LEU A 597 4.66 8.77 11.84
CA LEU A 597 5.90 9.43 11.44
C LEU A 597 6.75 8.48 10.59
N PHE A 598 7.22 8.96 9.43
CA PHE A 598 8.09 8.22 8.51
C PHE A 598 9.34 9.04 8.19
N GLY A 599 10.52 8.57 8.60
CA GLY A 599 11.82 9.17 8.24
C GLY A 599 12.15 8.97 6.76
N ASN A 600 12.11 7.71 6.32
CA ASN A 600 12.37 7.20 4.96
C ASN A 600 13.85 7.02 4.60
N ILE A 601 14.54 8.02 4.07
CA ILE A 601 15.93 7.87 3.62
C ILE A 601 16.77 8.95 4.28
N GLY A 602 17.52 8.61 5.32
CA GLY A 602 18.21 9.63 6.09
C GLY A 602 18.66 9.08 7.44
N ASP A 603 19.55 9.79 8.13
CA ASP A 603 19.77 9.51 9.55
C ASP A 603 18.77 10.38 10.34
N ASP A 604 17.55 9.91 10.55
CA ASP A 604 16.40 10.71 10.98
C ASP A 604 16.16 10.68 12.51
N GLU A 605 15.53 11.74 13.04
CA GLU A 605 15.07 11.78 14.43
C GLU A 605 13.53 11.90 14.49
N LEU A 606 12.85 10.91 15.06
CA LEU A 606 11.39 10.85 15.16
C LEU A 606 10.95 10.86 16.64
N TYR A 607 10.00 11.73 16.97
CA TYR A 607 9.42 11.85 18.30
C TYR A 607 7.89 11.73 18.20
N GLY A 608 7.31 10.65 18.74
CA GLY A 608 5.86 10.42 18.76
C GLY A 608 5.16 11.50 19.58
N GLY A 609 5.36 11.46 20.90
CA GLY A 609 4.93 12.54 21.78
C GLY A 609 4.00 12.01 22.86
N ARG A 610 2.70 12.25 22.72
CA ARG A 610 1.68 11.75 23.64
C ARG A 610 0.61 11.03 22.87
N ASP A 611 0.04 10.01 23.52
CA ASP A 611 -0.94 9.08 22.98
C ASP A 611 -0.26 8.03 22.09
N ALA A 612 -1.01 7.20 21.37
CA ALA A 612 -0.45 5.99 20.76
C ALA A 612 0.06 6.24 19.34
N ASP A 613 1.38 6.28 19.20
CA ASP A 613 2.06 6.68 17.96
C ASP A 613 2.62 5.49 17.17
N SER A 614 2.87 5.71 15.88
CA SER A 614 3.57 4.76 15.00
C SER A 614 4.74 5.45 14.28
N LEU A 615 5.96 5.02 14.58
CA LEU A 615 7.20 5.60 14.07
C LEU A 615 7.94 4.58 13.19
N PHE A 616 8.37 5.01 12.01
CA PHE A 616 9.15 4.21 11.06
C PHE A 616 10.41 4.99 10.64
N GLY A 617 11.59 4.46 10.98
CA GLY A 617 12.89 5.05 10.63
C GLY A 617 13.10 5.02 9.13
N GLY A 618 13.26 3.83 8.57
CA GLY A 618 13.32 3.61 7.13
C GLY A 618 14.67 3.05 6.70
N GLN A 619 15.46 3.83 5.97
CA GLN A 619 16.82 3.49 5.55
C GLN A 619 17.79 4.43 6.25
N ASN A 620 18.95 3.88 6.63
CA ASN A 620 20.03 4.54 7.36
C ASN A 620 19.79 4.56 8.87
N ASN A 621 20.61 5.28 9.64
CA ASN A 621 20.71 5.08 11.08
C ASN A 621 19.82 6.09 11.80
N ASP A 622 18.68 5.62 12.29
CA ASP A 622 17.60 6.46 12.81
C ASP A 622 17.54 6.47 14.35
N SER A 623 16.91 7.50 14.89
CA SER A 623 16.62 7.64 16.32
C SER A 623 15.14 7.89 16.55
N LEU A 624 14.46 6.90 17.15
CA LEU A 624 13.02 6.91 17.36
C LEU A 624 12.70 6.99 18.86
N PHE A 625 11.78 7.89 19.23
CA PHE A 625 11.33 8.11 20.60
C PHE A 625 9.79 8.08 20.64
N GLY A 626 9.18 7.06 21.22
CA GLY A 626 7.71 6.98 21.39
C GLY A 626 7.20 8.07 22.35
N ASN A 627 7.88 8.19 23.49
CA ASN A 627 7.63 9.14 24.58
C ASN A 627 6.53 8.72 25.55
N ILE A 628 5.26 9.12 25.37
CA ILE A 628 4.19 8.81 26.32
C ILE A 628 3.03 8.18 25.58
N GLY A 629 2.77 6.90 25.78
CA GLY A 629 1.68 6.21 25.15
C GLY A 629 2.03 4.77 24.88
N THR A 630 1.09 4.00 24.34
CA THR A 630 1.42 2.65 23.87
C THR A 630 1.82 2.74 22.41
N ASP A 631 3.12 2.82 22.17
CA ASP A 631 3.70 3.18 20.88
C ASP A 631 4.19 1.97 20.10
N PHE A 632 4.28 2.14 18.77
CA PHE A 632 4.90 1.20 17.85
C PHE A 632 6.08 1.86 17.14
N LEU A 633 7.28 1.31 17.29
CA LEU A 633 8.51 1.81 16.69
C LEU A 633 9.14 0.71 15.80
N SER A 634 9.51 1.06 14.56
CA SER A 634 10.26 0.22 13.62
C SER A 634 11.48 0.96 13.10
N GLY A 635 12.70 0.44 13.31
CA GLY A 635 13.92 1.01 12.73
C GLY A 635 14.04 0.76 11.23
N ASP A 636 13.60 -0.43 10.79
CA ASP A 636 13.64 -0.92 9.41
C ASP A 636 15.06 -1.30 8.93
N LEU A 637 15.80 -0.46 8.20
CA LEU A 637 17.11 -0.78 7.63
C LEU A 637 18.18 0.19 8.16
N GLY A 638 19.08 -0.25 9.03
CA GLY A 638 20.16 0.59 9.54
C GLY A 638 20.59 0.20 10.95
N ASP A 639 21.61 0.86 11.49
CA ASP A 639 21.94 0.71 12.91
C ASP A 639 21.13 1.73 13.72
N ASP A 640 19.97 1.31 14.24
CA ASP A 640 18.96 2.22 14.78
C ASP A 640 18.96 2.31 16.31
N SER A 641 18.38 3.39 16.84
CA SER A 641 18.18 3.60 18.27
C SER A 641 16.71 3.86 18.60
N LEU A 642 16.06 2.92 19.29
CA LEU A 642 14.63 2.94 19.60
C LEU A 642 14.42 3.06 21.11
N PHE A 643 13.65 4.07 21.52
CA PHE A 643 13.25 4.34 22.90
C PHE A 643 11.73 4.39 23.00
N GLY A 644 11.11 3.42 23.67
CA GLY A 644 9.66 3.31 23.84
C GLY A 644 9.11 4.51 24.62
N GLY A 645 9.49 4.62 25.88
CA GLY A 645 9.16 5.77 26.70
C GLY A 645 8.36 5.39 27.93
N GLN A 646 7.12 5.85 28.06
CA GLN A 646 6.19 5.49 29.12
C GLN A 646 5.04 4.68 28.55
N ASP A 647 4.54 3.74 29.34
CA ASP A 647 3.49 2.76 29.00
C ASP A 647 4.05 1.56 28.23
N ASN A 648 3.21 0.68 27.68
CA ASN A 648 3.69 -0.60 27.13
C ASN A 648 3.86 -0.50 25.61
N ASP A 649 5.10 -0.54 25.16
CA ASP A 649 5.48 -0.28 23.78
C ASP A 649 5.85 -1.54 23.00
N THR A 650 5.88 -1.43 21.67
CA THR A 650 6.41 -2.45 20.77
C THR A 650 7.52 -1.87 19.90
N LEU A 651 8.74 -2.39 20.06
CA LEU A 651 9.93 -1.95 19.33
C LEU A 651 10.45 -3.08 18.44
N LEU A 652 10.63 -2.79 17.16
CA LEU A 652 11.26 -3.66 16.16
C LEU A 652 12.52 -2.95 15.64
N GLY A 653 13.71 -3.53 15.86
CA GLY A 653 14.97 -3.00 15.35
C GLY A 653 15.01 -3.04 13.83
N GLY A 654 15.12 -4.24 13.26
CA GLY A 654 15.08 -4.43 11.81
C GLY A 654 16.33 -5.12 11.30
N ASP A 655 16.89 -4.68 10.18
CA ASP A 655 18.20 -5.11 9.72
C ASP A 655 19.27 -4.12 10.20
N GLY A 656 20.28 -4.57 10.94
CA GLY A 656 21.40 -3.75 11.41
C GLY A 656 21.72 -4.02 12.88
N ALA A 657 22.65 -3.25 13.46
CA ALA A 657 23.04 -3.41 14.86
C ALA A 657 22.31 -2.39 15.75
N ASP A 658 21.17 -2.80 16.28
CA ASP A 658 20.21 -1.88 16.88
C ASP A 658 20.37 -1.72 18.40
N LEU A 659 19.89 -0.60 18.92
CA LEU A 659 19.78 -0.30 20.34
C LEU A 659 18.31 -0.11 20.73
N LEU A 660 17.77 -1.01 21.55
CA LEU A 660 16.37 -0.98 21.97
C LEU A 660 16.25 -0.77 23.48
N SER A 661 15.45 0.21 23.89
CA SER A 661 15.06 0.47 25.29
C SER A 661 13.56 0.70 25.37
N GLY A 662 12.83 -0.19 26.04
CA GLY A 662 11.40 0.06 26.34
C GLY A 662 11.17 1.22 27.31
N ASP A 663 12.17 1.51 28.15
CA ASP A 663 12.11 2.52 29.21
C ASP A 663 11.13 2.21 30.35
N LEU A 664 9.96 2.83 30.44
CA LEU A 664 9.00 2.67 31.54
C LEU A 664 7.77 1.93 31.06
N GLY A 665 7.67 0.63 31.26
CA GLY A 665 6.65 -0.15 30.58
C GLY A 665 6.81 -1.64 30.80
N ASN A 666 5.87 -2.43 30.28
CA ASN A 666 6.16 -3.83 30.00
C ASN A 666 6.21 -3.95 28.49
N ASP A 667 7.41 -3.86 27.95
CA ASP A 667 7.61 -3.60 26.53
C ASP A 667 7.92 -4.87 25.77
N LEU A 668 7.61 -4.86 24.47
CA LEU A 668 7.95 -5.94 23.54
C LEU A 668 9.10 -5.50 22.64
N LEU A 669 10.25 -6.16 22.77
CA LEU A 669 11.48 -5.82 22.05
C LEU A 669 11.87 -6.96 21.10
N THR A 670 12.06 -6.64 19.82
CA THR A 670 12.55 -7.57 18.78
C THR A 670 13.72 -6.92 18.07
N GLY A 671 14.91 -7.50 18.14
CA GLY A 671 16.12 -6.93 17.54
C GLY A 671 16.12 -7.05 16.02
N GLY A 672 15.83 -8.24 15.51
CA GLY A 672 15.87 -8.54 14.10
C GLY A 672 17.20 -9.15 13.66
N ALA A 673 17.75 -8.63 12.56
CA ALA A 673 18.94 -9.15 11.93
C ALA A 673 20.16 -8.26 12.20
N GLY A 674 21.01 -8.67 13.13
CA GLY A 674 22.31 -8.06 13.32
C GLY A 674 22.83 -8.34 14.71
N ALA A 675 23.55 -7.38 15.31
CA ALA A 675 24.14 -7.53 16.63
C ALA A 675 23.55 -6.50 17.59
N ASP A 676 22.44 -6.89 18.20
CA ASP A 676 21.51 -5.96 18.82
C ASP A 676 21.79 -5.78 20.32
N ARG A 677 21.30 -4.68 20.87
CA ARG A 677 21.49 -4.32 22.28
C ARG A 677 20.16 -3.98 22.92
N PHE A 678 19.77 -4.78 23.90
CA PHE A 678 18.53 -4.58 24.67
C PHE A 678 18.85 -3.96 26.02
N ILE A 679 18.28 -2.79 26.33
CA ILE A 679 18.45 -2.11 27.62
C ILE A 679 17.38 -2.60 28.60
N ILE A 680 17.80 -3.06 29.78
CA ILE A 680 16.91 -3.41 30.89
C ILE A 680 17.37 -2.75 32.20
N GLY A 681 16.42 -2.42 33.09
CA GLY A 681 16.70 -1.70 34.32
C GLY A 681 15.75 -2.04 35.47
N SER A 682 16.17 -1.78 36.70
CA SER A 682 15.29 -1.89 37.87
C SER A 682 14.38 -0.66 37.95
N GLY A 683 13.10 -0.88 38.23
CA GLY A 683 12.07 0.17 38.25
C GLY A 683 11.64 0.68 36.88
N LYS A 684 12.06 -0.01 35.80
CA LYS A 684 11.69 0.27 34.41
C LYS A 684 10.45 -0.51 33.97
N GLY A 685 10.28 -1.70 34.54
CA GLY A 685 9.12 -2.56 34.31
C GLY A 685 9.59 -3.94 33.92
N THR A 686 8.84 -4.68 33.10
CA THR A 686 9.19 -6.06 32.76
C THR A 686 9.15 -6.29 31.26
N GLU A 687 10.34 -6.37 30.66
CA GLU A 687 10.45 -6.39 29.20
C GLU A 687 10.34 -7.80 28.64
N THR A 688 9.89 -7.92 27.41
CA THR A 688 9.83 -9.17 26.67
C THR A 688 10.71 -9.08 25.43
N ILE A 689 11.84 -9.77 25.44
CA ILE A 689 12.76 -9.88 24.31
C ILE A 689 12.41 -11.14 23.51
N THR A 690 12.12 -11.00 22.22
CA THR A 690 11.47 -12.07 21.43
C THR A 690 12.44 -12.95 20.64
N ASP A 691 13.62 -12.44 20.29
CA ASP A 691 14.50 -13.07 19.29
C ASP A 691 16.00 -13.05 19.64
N TYR A 692 16.35 -12.82 20.91
CA TYR A 692 17.73 -12.81 21.41
C TYR A 692 18.59 -13.97 20.88
N GLN A 693 19.74 -13.63 20.30
CA GLN A 693 20.73 -14.55 19.75
C GLN A 693 22.00 -14.56 20.61
N ASP A 694 22.23 -15.69 21.29
CA ASP A 694 23.43 -15.95 22.08
C ASP A 694 24.72 -15.79 21.26
N GLY A 695 25.69 -15.06 21.81
CA GLY A 695 26.97 -14.76 21.17
C GLY A 695 26.94 -13.68 20.09
N THR A 696 25.77 -13.14 19.75
CA THR A 696 25.58 -12.04 18.79
C THR A 696 25.04 -10.80 19.48
N ASP A 697 23.92 -10.95 20.20
CA ASP A 697 23.23 -9.86 20.87
C ASP A 697 23.77 -9.60 22.27
N ARG A 698 23.44 -8.44 22.84
CA ARG A 698 23.83 -8.08 24.20
C ARG A 698 22.68 -7.48 25.00
N ILE A 699 22.70 -7.72 26.30
CA ILE A 699 21.78 -7.10 27.26
C ILE A 699 22.54 -6.03 28.05
N LEU A 700 22.12 -4.78 27.94
CA LEU A 700 22.69 -3.64 28.65
C LEU A 700 21.92 -3.35 29.93
N LEU A 701 22.62 -3.37 31.05
CA LEU A 701 22.06 -3.16 32.38
C LEU A 701 22.21 -1.70 32.79
N VAL A 702 21.09 -1.05 33.12
CA VAL A 702 21.11 0.32 33.66
C VAL A 702 21.66 0.30 35.09
N ALA A 703 22.66 1.14 35.37
CA ALA A 703 23.23 1.27 36.72
C ALA A 703 22.14 1.50 37.80
N PRO A 704 22.26 0.87 38.99
CA PRO A 704 23.43 0.18 39.54
C PRO A 704 23.48 -1.34 39.29
N LEU A 705 22.71 -1.87 38.34
CA LEU A 705 22.69 -3.31 38.05
C LEU A 705 24.05 -3.80 37.53
N ALA A 706 24.38 -5.05 37.87
CA ALA A 706 25.55 -5.75 37.36
C ALA A 706 25.25 -7.25 37.27
N PHE A 707 25.89 -7.95 36.33
CA PHE A 707 25.66 -9.38 36.07
C PHE A 707 25.66 -10.24 37.34
N GLY A 708 26.63 -10.03 38.24
CA GLY A 708 26.76 -10.81 39.48
C GLY A 708 25.61 -10.64 40.48
N GLY A 709 24.74 -9.64 40.28
CA GLY A 709 23.53 -9.42 41.08
C GLY A 709 22.26 -10.02 40.48
N LEU A 710 22.32 -10.58 39.26
CA LEU A 710 21.17 -11.15 38.58
C LEU A 710 20.94 -12.62 38.97
N SER A 711 19.69 -13.05 38.89
CA SER A 711 19.32 -14.47 38.94
C SER A 711 18.47 -14.83 37.73
N PHE A 712 18.66 -16.05 37.21
CA PHE A 712 18.02 -16.53 36.00
C PHE A 712 17.16 -17.76 36.30
N ALA A 713 15.95 -17.81 35.74
CA ALA A 713 15.02 -18.92 35.94
C ALA A 713 14.42 -19.39 34.61
N THR A 714 14.14 -20.70 34.50
CA THR A 714 13.44 -21.24 33.33
C THR A 714 11.95 -20.99 33.47
N VAL A 715 11.35 -20.45 32.42
CA VAL A 715 9.90 -20.24 32.32
C VAL A 715 9.34 -20.90 31.06
N SER A 716 8.02 -20.97 30.96
CA SER A 716 7.37 -21.51 29.76
C SER A 716 7.74 -20.66 28.54
N GLY A 717 8.47 -21.24 27.60
CA GLY A 717 8.85 -20.58 26.35
C GLY A 717 10.14 -19.79 26.38
N GLY A 718 10.92 -19.79 27.48
CA GLY A 718 12.18 -19.04 27.53
C GLY A 718 12.83 -18.93 28.91
N ALA A 719 13.53 -17.82 29.12
CA ALA A 719 14.23 -17.49 30.34
C ALA A 719 13.65 -16.23 31.01
N GLU A 720 13.77 -16.16 32.33
CA GLU A 720 13.40 -15.00 33.15
C GLU A 720 14.67 -14.43 33.82
N ILE A 721 14.88 -13.13 33.71
CA ILE A 721 15.99 -12.38 34.32
C ILE A 721 15.46 -11.55 35.49
N ARG A 722 16.06 -11.70 36.67
CA ARG A 722 15.60 -11.05 37.90
C ARG A 722 16.71 -10.32 38.65
N PHE A 723 16.34 -9.27 39.36
CA PHE A 723 17.16 -8.63 40.40
C PHE A 723 16.42 -8.68 41.74
N GLY A 724 16.92 -9.52 42.67
CA GLY A 724 16.20 -9.80 43.91
C GLY A 724 14.82 -10.44 43.66
N SER A 725 13.74 -9.73 44.03
CA SER A 725 12.36 -10.18 43.78
C SER A 725 11.75 -9.66 42.48
N GLU A 726 12.36 -8.65 41.87
CA GLU A 726 11.88 -7.98 40.66
C GLU A 726 12.24 -8.78 39.41
N VAL A 727 11.29 -8.87 38.48
CA VAL A 727 11.52 -9.44 37.14
C VAL A 727 11.87 -8.27 36.23
N LEU A 728 13.03 -8.35 35.59
CA LEU A 728 13.51 -7.31 34.67
C LEU A 728 13.10 -7.62 33.24
N ALA A 729 13.22 -8.88 32.84
CA ALA A 729 12.86 -9.29 31.48
C ALA A 729 12.54 -10.78 31.36
N PHE A 730 11.70 -11.10 30.37
CA PHE A 730 11.53 -12.42 29.79
C PHE A 730 12.24 -12.48 28.43
N VAL A 731 13.03 -13.52 28.20
CA VAL A 731 13.75 -13.75 26.93
C VAL A 731 13.21 -15.01 26.30
N GLN A 732 12.50 -14.87 25.18
CA GLN A 732 11.81 -15.97 24.52
C GLN A 732 12.79 -16.88 23.76
N GLY A 733 12.45 -18.18 23.65
CA GLY A 733 13.20 -19.15 22.86
C GLY A 733 14.55 -19.58 23.44
N VAL A 734 15.01 -18.95 24.53
CA VAL A 734 16.36 -19.11 25.06
C VAL A 734 16.35 -19.83 26.43
N SER A 735 17.33 -20.69 26.66
CA SER A 735 17.55 -21.34 27.96
C SER A 735 18.34 -20.41 28.89
N PRO A 736 17.99 -20.27 30.18
CA PRO A 736 18.76 -19.48 31.14
C PRO A 736 20.24 -19.86 31.27
N ALA A 737 20.60 -21.08 30.85
CA ALA A 737 21.97 -21.58 30.92
C ALA A 737 22.92 -21.00 29.86
N VAL A 738 22.40 -20.28 28.86
CA VAL A 738 23.26 -19.61 27.85
C VAL A 738 23.89 -18.34 28.39
N PHE A 739 23.22 -17.66 29.34
CA PHE A 739 23.68 -16.36 29.84
C PHE A 739 25.00 -16.45 30.60
N ASP A 740 26.00 -15.72 30.10
CA ASP A 740 27.30 -15.54 30.72
C ASP A 740 27.68 -14.04 30.81
N PRO A 741 28.75 -13.67 31.54
CA PRO A 741 29.11 -12.26 31.72
C PRO A 741 29.38 -11.47 30.43
N ALA A 742 29.70 -12.10 29.30
CA ALA A 742 29.99 -11.44 28.03
C ALA A 742 28.72 -10.93 27.33
N ASP A 743 27.59 -11.62 27.53
CA ASP A 743 26.27 -11.23 27.03
C ASP A 743 25.81 -9.90 27.62
N PHE A 744 26.31 -9.54 28.81
CA PHE A 744 25.86 -8.37 29.55
C PHE A 744 26.84 -7.21 29.45
N GLY A 745 26.31 -6.01 29.34
CA GLY A 745 27.02 -4.73 29.51
C GLY A 745 26.40 -3.90 30.62
N THR A 746 27.08 -2.85 31.06
CA THR A 746 26.52 -1.85 31.98
C THR A 746 26.60 -0.48 31.33
N ILE A 747 25.53 0.29 31.43
CA ILE A 747 25.44 1.67 30.92
C ILE A 747 25.10 2.67 32.02
#